data_AF-A0A9P6W6A8-F1
#
_entry.id   AF-A0A9P6W6A8-F1
#
_cell.length_a   1.000
_cell.length_b   1.000
_cell.length_c   1.000
_cell.angle_alpha   90.00
_cell.angle_beta   90.00
_cell.angle_gamma   90.00
#
_symmetry.space_group_name_H-M   'P 1'
#
loop_
_entity.id
_entity.type
_entity.pdbx_description
1 polymer ?
#
loop_
_entity_poly.entity_id
_entity_poly.type
_entity_poly.pdbx_seq_one_letter_code
_entity_poly.pdbx_strand_id
1 'polypeptide(L)'
;MSEFFKDQPEFIELDLGESLISRTETLGQFLTPFLSAWAISQQASGDQHGRILGAGAMVGRQSAYTGETGTRSRNIDHHLTKAEPKTDGPYALLLTASFRELGPPDLCHVIKTTGRAGQKDVGSYHYVSGVDASSSASLAAYINSLTYTVEETSSWFFGSSAAKSGWRVRGGAFCSFNAFSRVDVRVEVKIPGGVEAYAIDVRGERHEATPQMWQEVYLSAILRAILYADDPSYRLAGFRKLDPITSLDAEMRFVAAAEAAFFKGWQLGSEPEVQVATVVSNHLATGLMKYFGDAARYGPLINLFEKLVVKEGEVACLLAQSYLGMNEEVKAVRVLQSAIQQHPQSYSLLHVQCDFLRSKGRTEWALKLAKEAVNCAPSEFVTWAKLTEVNMELGRYTDALLTLNSCPMFTWAERDLHRMPTPAKSHLPIKEFIASSGILDDENTSSHSSDADVALLRLPAPSLRGTFAKAYVLLAKLVSLVGWDELLKCRSQVFVMEEEYRAHRAADGPSESPLVPNGGTESASGTDETEGPGPLALATDDEASEKAPSVKEAEEEEENQSEAVPSIPTIAVNGQTEDGQQIDGDDSSAAEIPTIKVSTESDGEREREELKRFEESEAGRKAREVVGKPNQARQASEEDGEAGSNAAADAVATSEGKSSSSPTIQNKRLCERWLDNLFMVLYEDLRIFTIWRAEVAHFKAQHLPYRKTGTEWEILGELAQRLHHREEAKDAFQRALDQKFSAKAWLKLLEIYVDEGDVQRSLNAAIRLSVYQHRWYMEQSYPTAVAKELFKLIRRDGLAKISYSLVSMNIPQPILKTVMQPYFALVPLSPALRHASIAHTPAYSRFFADMPAAARQPRGEDYDVPAASILAGGYHHPLLRSLQAERHLTKDMLMYPIFITDEPDAEVEIKSLPGQKRWGINRLKGFLAPLVAKGLRSVILFGVPVVREKDARGSLADDPETPVILATKLIRREFPSLVIACDVCLCEYTSHGHCGELCALETLTKAEQEAKAKIIDNKASVKRMQEVSLAYARAGAHIVAPSDMMDGRIGAIKQALVDEGFGNRCSVMSYSAKFASNMYGPFRTGNCLGLVGLRDVAEGADFLMVKPALPYLDIMSEARELAPNHPLACYQVSGEFSMLHAGAQAGVYDLKAMAFETVEGFLRAGASFSASEGGVLVLTLTHTSAGCTLVLTYFTPDFLDWLDEDR
;
A
#
# COMPACT_ATOMS: atom_id res chain seq x y z
N MET A 1 12.32 9.19 -24.28
CA MET A 1 13.05 7.93 -24.03
C MET A 1 14.56 8.12 -24.05
N SER A 2 15.18 8.72 -25.07
CA SER A 2 16.63 8.94 -25.17
C SER A 2 17.31 9.44 -23.87
N GLU A 3 16.78 10.47 -23.23
CA GLU A 3 17.33 11.01 -21.96
C GLU A 3 17.39 9.98 -20.81
N PHE A 4 16.50 8.99 -20.78
CA PHE A 4 16.46 7.97 -19.71
C PHE A 4 17.55 6.89 -19.84
N PHE A 5 18.19 6.76 -21.00
CA PHE A 5 19.23 5.75 -21.22
C PHE A 5 20.65 6.33 -21.12
N LYS A 6 20.81 7.64 -21.34
CA LYS A 6 22.10 8.35 -21.46
C LYS A 6 23.14 7.99 -20.39
N ASP A 7 22.67 7.85 -19.14
CA ASP A 7 23.46 7.53 -17.95
C ASP A 7 23.09 6.16 -17.34
N GLN A 8 22.95 5.12 -18.17
CA GLN A 8 22.68 3.77 -17.68
C GLN A 8 23.95 3.07 -17.14
N PRO A 9 23.82 2.16 -16.15
CA PRO A 9 24.93 1.34 -15.67
C PRO A 9 25.33 0.31 -16.73
N GLU A 10 26.63 0.02 -16.83
CA GLU A 10 27.15 -0.92 -17.82
C GLU A 10 28.37 -1.69 -17.29
N PHE A 11 28.35 -3.01 -17.50
CA PHE A 11 29.45 -3.91 -17.14
C PHE A 11 30.04 -4.52 -18.42
N ILE A 12 31.36 -4.53 -18.53
CA ILE A 12 32.09 -5.08 -19.67
C ILE A 12 32.49 -6.52 -19.33
N GLU A 13 32.22 -7.47 -20.23
CA GLU A 13 32.60 -8.87 -20.06
C GLU A 13 34.12 -9.08 -20.18
N LEU A 14 34.68 -10.12 -19.55
CA LEU A 14 36.06 -10.53 -19.79
C LEU A 14 36.15 -11.25 -21.14
N ASP A 15 35.23 -12.18 -21.38
CA ASP A 15 35.06 -12.90 -22.63
C ASP A 15 33.64 -12.69 -23.21
N LEU A 16 33.55 -12.57 -24.55
CA LEU A 16 32.29 -12.26 -25.23
C LEU A 16 31.25 -13.37 -25.01
N GLY A 17 30.13 -13.03 -24.37
CA GLY A 17 29.03 -13.94 -24.03
C GLY A 17 29.13 -14.58 -22.65
N GLU A 18 30.15 -14.25 -21.85
CA GLU A 18 30.34 -14.74 -20.47
C GLU A 18 29.10 -14.56 -19.59
N SER A 19 28.38 -13.43 -19.70
CA SER A 19 27.17 -13.18 -18.91
C SER A 19 26.01 -14.11 -19.26
N LEU A 20 25.87 -14.48 -20.54
CA LEU A 20 24.88 -15.44 -21.01
C LEU A 20 25.25 -16.87 -20.61
N ILE A 21 26.54 -17.22 -20.66
CA ILE A 21 27.06 -18.52 -20.21
C ILE A 21 26.86 -18.65 -18.69
N SER A 22 27.34 -17.68 -17.92
CA SER A 22 27.18 -17.63 -16.46
C SER A 22 25.72 -17.68 -16.03
N ARG A 23 24.80 -16.99 -16.73
CA ARG A 23 23.35 -17.14 -16.52
C ARG A 23 22.87 -18.56 -16.78
N THR A 24 23.33 -19.19 -17.87
CA THR A 24 22.94 -20.56 -18.24
C THR A 24 23.51 -21.58 -17.26
N GLU A 25 24.73 -21.42 -16.76
CA GLU A 25 25.31 -22.24 -15.71
C GLU A 25 24.55 -22.06 -14.38
N THR A 26 24.20 -20.82 -14.04
CA THR A 26 23.34 -20.47 -12.89
C THR A 26 21.92 -21.05 -13.02
N LEU A 27 21.51 -21.51 -14.21
CA LEU A 27 20.24 -22.22 -14.43
C LEU A 27 20.42 -23.73 -14.65
N GLY A 28 21.62 -24.17 -15.07
CA GLY A 28 21.95 -25.53 -15.51
C GLY A 28 22.74 -26.37 -14.50
N GLN A 29 23.30 -25.78 -13.43
CA GLN A 29 23.85 -26.50 -12.26
C GLN A 29 22.75 -27.24 -11.44
N PHE A 30 21.59 -27.50 -12.04
CA PHE A 30 20.33 -27.78 -11.37
C PHE A 30 19.55 -28.99 -11.91
N LEU A 31 20.15 -29.84 -12.75
CA LEU A 31 19.52 -31.09 -13.21
C LEU A 31 20.46 -32.31 -13.27
N THR A 32 20.31 -33.21 -12.29
CA THR A 32 20.08 -34.65 -12.54
C THR A 32 19.41 -35.30 -11.33
N PRO A 33 18.16 -35.78 -11.49
CA PRO A 33 17.71 -36.98 -10.79
C PRO A 33 17.06 -38.01 -11.74
N PHE A 34 16.84 -39.22 -11.23
CA PHE A 34 16.26 -40.41 -11.92
C PHE A 34 17.17 -41.23 -12.86
N LEU A 35 18.25 -41.81 -12.32
CA LEU A 35 18.74 -43.12 -12.80
C LEU A 35 19.18 -44.11 -11.69
N SER A 36 19.16 -43.74 -10.40
CA SER A 36 19.63 -44.60 -9.29
C SER A 36 18.52 -45.31 -8.50
N ALA A 37 17.24 -44.93 -8.63
CA ALA A 37 16.13 -45.60 -7.95
C ALA A 37 15.74 -46.97 -8.57
N TRP A 38 16.16 -47.24 -9.81
CA TRP A 38 15.90 -48.52 -10.49
C TRP A 38 17.03 -49.55 -10.29
N ALA A 39 18.27 -49.10 -10.09
CA ALA A 39 19.45 -49.97 -10.00
C ALA A 39 19.60 -50.69 -8.65
N ILE A 40 19.12 -50.09 -7.55
CA ILE A 40 19.33 -50.63 -6.19
C ILE A 40 18.37 -51.79 -5.86
N SER A 41 17.29 -51.99 -6.64
CA SER A 41 16.35 -53.10 -6.46
C SER A 41 16.84 -54.45 -7.04
N GLN A 42 18.00 -54.52 -7.71
CA GLN A 42 18.47 -55.70 -8.45
C GLN A 42 19.81 -56.27 -7.96
N GLN A 43 20.42 -55.72 -6.90
CA GLN A 43 21.74 -56.15 -6.42
C GLN A 43 21.80 -56.55 -4.93
N ALA A 44 20.65 -56.89 -4.35
CA ALA A 44 20.55 -57.58 -3.06
C ALA A 44 20.58 -59.12 -3.18
N SER A 45 21.29 -59.66 -4.18
CA SER A 45 21.51 -61.10 -4.33
C SER A 45 22.80 -61.39 -5.12
N GLY A 46 23.91 -61.71 -4.44
CA GLY A 46 25.15 -62.12 -5.10
C GLY A 46 26.42 -61.74 -4.32
N ASP A 47 26.85 -62.63 -3.45
CA ASP A 47 28.12 -62.55 -2.71
C ASP A 47 29.34 -62.91 -3.61
N GLN A 48 30.55 -62.61 -3.12
CA GLN A 48 31.88 -63.18 -3.42
C GLN A 48 32.90 -62.42 -4.31
N HIS A 49 34.02 -62.10 -3.63
CA HIS A 49 35.44 -62.20 -4.09
C HIS A 49 36.10 -61.10 -4.96
N GLY A 50 36.69 -60.10 -4.28
CA GLY A 50 38.15 -60.06 -4.08
C GLY A 50 39.09 -59.21 -4.99
N ARG A 51 39.97 -58.43 -4.32
CA ARG A 51 41.34 -57.99 -4.74
C ARG A 51 41.43 -56.96 -5.91
N ILE A 52 42.45 -56.09 -6.11
CA ILE A 52 43.65 -55.58 -5.37
C ILE A 52 44.23 -54.39 -6.20
N LEU A 53 44.76 -53.32 -5.56
CA LEU A 53 45.60 -52.21 -6.13
C LEU A 53 44.98 -51.37 -7.28
N GLY A 54 45.42 -50.13 -7.58
CA GLY A 54 46.42 -49.25 -6.94
C GLY A 54 47.00 -48.23 -7.95
N ALA A 55 47.63 -47.17 -7.44
CA ALA A 55 48.37 -46.10 -8.14
C ALA A 55 47.57 -45.02 -8.92
N GLY A 56 47.96 -43.76 -8.70
CA GLY A 56 47.61 -42.60 -9.54
C GLY A 56 48.87 -41.84 -9.97
N ALA A 57 48.73 -40.80 -10.80
CA ALA A 57 49.80 -39.84 -11.10
C ALA A 57 49.25 -38.53 -11.72
N MET A 58 49.91 -37.41 -11.41
CA MET A 58 49.72 -36.09 -12.05
C MET A 58 50.26 -36.05 -13.49
N VAL A 59 49.78 -35.09 -14.29
CA VAL A 59 50.48 -34.13 -15.21
C VAL A 59 49.34 -33.27 -15.81
N GLY A 60 49.33 -31.94 -15.84
CA GLY A 60 50.39 -30.95 -16.08
C GLY A 60 50.24 -30.38 -17.51
N ARG A 61 49.51 -29.26 -17.68
CA ARG A 61 49.25 -28.67 -19.02
C ARG A 61 50.26 -27.58 -19.38
N GLN A 62 50.89 -27.72 -20.55
CA GLN A 62 51.59 -26.65 -21.26
C GLN A 62 50.72 -26.05 -22.38
N SER A 63 51.02 -24.81 -22.73
CA SER A 63 50.39 -24.05 -23.82
C SER A 63 51.08 -24.30 -25.17
N ALA A 64 50.32 -24.28 -26.27
CA ALA A 64 50.87 -24.17 -27.62
C ALA A 64 49.91 -23.39 -28.54
N TYR A 65 50.42 -22.32 -29.15
CA TYR A 65 49.79 -21.59 -30.26
C TYR A 65 50.07 -22.30 -31.59
N THR A 66 49.07 -22.42 -32.45
CA THR A 66 49.20 -22.28 -33.91
C THR A 66 47.94 -21.61 -34.46
N GLY A 67 48.07 -20.82 -35.53
CA GLY A 67 46.95 -20.11 -36.14
C GLY A 67 46.84 -20.42 -37.62
N GLU A 68 45.63 -20.31 -38.16
CA GLU A 68 45.40 -20.28 -39.60
C GLU A 68 44.17 -19.42 -39.94
N THR A 69 44.25 -18.68 -41.03
CA THR A 69 43.28 -17.65 -41.42
C THR A 69 42.17 -18.21 -42.31
N GLY A 70 40.90 -18.00 -41.94
CA GLY A 70 39.76 -18.37 -42.79
C GLY A 70 38.48 -17.60 -42.46
N THR A 71 38.06 -16.71 -43.35
CA THR A 71 36.80 -15.95 -43.23
C THR A 71 35.57 -16.88 -43.30
N ARG A 72 34.87 -17.04 -42.17
CA ARG A 72 33.47 -17.53 -42.14
C ARG A 72 32.70 -16.80 -41.04
N SER A 73 31.54 -16.26 -41.40
CA SER A 73 30.52 -15.84 -40.43
C SER A 73 30.11 -17.06 -39.59
N ARG A 74 30.09 -16.92 -38.26
CA ARG A 74 29.66 -17.98 -37.33
C ARG A 74 28.60 -17.43 -36.39
N ASN A 75 27.48 -18.16 -36.29
CA ASN A 75 26.56 -18.04 -35.16
C ASN A 75 27.33 -18.37 -33.88
N ILE A 76 27.18 -17.55 -32.84
CA ILE A 76 27.93 -17.69 -31.58
C ILE A 76 27.47 -18.96 -30.83
N ASP A 77 26.23 -19.39 -31.03
CA ASP A 77 25.63 -20.54 -30.33
C ASP A 77 26.10 -21.92 -30.79
N HIS A 78 26.62 -22.05 -32.01
CA HIS A 78 26.81 -23.38 -32.59
C HIS A 78 28.01 -24.16 -32.03
N HIS A 79 28.72 -23.58 -31.04
CA HIS A 79 29.78 -24.24 -30.25
C HIS A 79 29.31 -24.78 -28.89
N LEU A 80 28.04 -24.58 -28.50
CA LEU A 80 27.53 -25.00 -27.18
C LEU A 80 27.16 -26.49 -27.04
N THR A 81 27.40 -27.34 -28.05
CA THR A 81 26.90 -28.74 -28.06
C THR A 81 27.96 -29.85 -27.95
N LYS A 82 29.23 -29.54 -27.60
CA LYS A 82 30.26 -30.58 -27.34
C LYS A 82 31.22 -30.26 -26.21
N ALA A 83 30.80 -30.59 -24.99
CA ALA A 83 31.68 -30.87 -23.86
C ALA A 83 31.13 -32.07 -23.07
N GLU A 84 31.72 -33.26 -23.23
CA GLU A 84 31.46 -34.41 -22.35
C GLU A 84 32.32 -34.29 -21.09
N PRO A 85 31.74 -34.24 -19.87
CA PRO A 85 32.52 -34.37 -18.65
C PRO A 85 32.72 -35.85 -18.30
N LYS A 86 33.99 -36.29 -18.22
CA LYS A 86 34.39 -37.53 -17.57
C LYS A 86 35.15 -37.21 -16.28
N THR A 87 34.59 -37.53 -15.12
CA THR A 87 35.32 -37.73 -13.84
C THR A 87 34.35 -38.23 -12.76
N ASP A 88 34.62 -39.42 -12.22
CA ASP A 88 33.99 -39.94 -11.00
C ASP A 88 34.80 -39.50 -9.75
N GLY A 89 34.13 -39.11 -8.66
CA GLY A 89 34.78 -38.73 -7.39
C GLY A 89 33.80 -38.27 -6.30
N PRO A 90 33.72 -38.93 -5.12
CA PRO A 90 32.59 -38.76 -4.20
C PRO A 90 32.86 -37.84 -3.00
N TYR A 91 33.11 -36.54 -3.22
CA TYR A 91 33.19 -35.53 -2.14
C TYR A 91 32.51 -34.20 -2.51
N ALA A 92 31.19 -34.24 -2.71
CA ALA A 92 30.36 -33.04 -2.95
C ALA A 92 28.89 -33.21 -2.50
N LEU A 93 28.67 -33.86 -1.35
CA LEU A 93 27.33 -33.99 -0.73
C LEU A 93 27.12 -32.87 0.30
N LEU A 94 26.41 -31.78 -0.07
CA LEU A 94 25.65 -30.95 0.91
C LEU A 94 24.74 -29.82 0.36
N LEU A 95 24.66 -29.53 -0.94
CA LEU A 95 23.82 -28.41 -1.46
C LEU A 95 23.00 -28.80 -2.69
N THR A 96 21.66 -28.71 -2.59
CA THR A 96 20.70 -29.13 -3.63
C THR A 96 19.57 -28.11 -3.89
N ALA A 97 19.33 -27.82 -5.18
CA ALA A 97 18.16 -27.13 -5.76
C ALA A 97 17.85 -25.69 -5.26
N SER A 98 18.36 -24.67 -5.97
CA SER A 98 18.45 -23.29 -5.47
C SER A 98 17.45 -22.25 -6.00
N PHE A 99 16.86 -22.38 -7.21
CA PHE A 99 15.81 -21.45 -7.67
C PHE A 99 14.43 -22.01 -7.35
N ARG A 100 13.82 -21.50 -6.27
CA ARG A 100 12.51 -21.96 -5.77
C ARG A 100 11.42 -20.90 -5.94
N GLU A 101 11.78 -19.61 -5.90
CA GLU A 101 10.87 -18.48 -6.06
C GLU A 101 10.78 -18.05 -7.55
N LEU A 102 10.81 -16.72 -7.80
CA LEU A 102 10.51 -16.07 -9.08
C LEU A 102 11.70 -15.99 -10.05
N GLY A 103 12.89 -16.44 -9.66
CA GLY A 103 14.07 -16.53 -10.52
C GLY A 103 15.02 -15.31 -10.53
N PRO A 104 16.09 -15.40 -11.35
CA PRO A 104 17.09 -14.35 -11.48
C PRO A 104 16.54 -13.08 -12.17
N PRO A 105 17.24 -11.93 -12.06
CA PRO A 105 16.80 -10.69 -12.69
C PRO A 105 16.82 -10.82 -14.21
N ASP A 106 16.12 -9.93 -14.92
CA ASP A 106 16.23 -9.89 -16.37
C ASP A 106 17.62 -9.34 -16.74
N LEU A 107 18.26 -10.00 -17.71
CA LEU A 107 19.61 -9.70 -18.18
C LEU A 107 19.52 -9.12 -19.59
N CYS A 108 20.12 -7.95 -19.80
CA CYS A 108 20.34 -7.41 -21.14
C CYS A 108 21.83 -7.52 -21.48
N HIS A 109 22.14 -8.22 -22.57
CA HIS A 109 23.48 -8.36 -23.15
C HIS A 109 23.54 -7.62 -24.48
N VAL A 110 24.64 -6.93 -24.76
CA VAL A 110 24.83 -6.09 -25.94
C VAL A 110 26.23 -6.32 -26.53
N ILE A 111 26.31 -6.50 -27.84
CA ILE A 111 27.56 -6.68 -28.59
C ILE A 111 27.91 -5.38 -29.30
N LYS A 112 29.07 -4.80 -28.96
CA LYS A 112 29.60 -3.57 -29.56
C LYS A 112 30.76 -3.86 -30.51
N THR A 113 30.80 -3.14 -31.63
CA THR A 113 31.84 -3.28 -32.65
C THR A 113 32.28 -1.92 -33.21
N THR A 114 33.54 -1.78 -33.64
CA THR A 114 34.02 -0.60 -34.40
C THR A 114 33.87 -0.76 -35.91
N GLY A 115 33.61 -1.97 -36.40
CA GLY A 115 33.70 -2.29 -37.83
C GLY A 115 35.10 -2.15 -38.44
N ARG A 116 36.16 -1.90 -37.64
CA ARG A 116 37.55 -1.82 -38.12
C ARG A 116 38.20 -3.21 -38.12
N ALA A 117 38.78 -3.60 -39.25
CA ALA A 117 39.48 -4.88 -39.37
C ALA A 117 40.61 -4.99 -38.32
N GLY A 118 40.61 -6.09 -37.56
CA GLY A 118 41.61 -6.38 -36.52
C GLY A 118 41.23 -5.98 -35.09
N GLN A 119 40.14 -5.22 -34.87
CA GLN A 119 39.58 -5.06 -33.53
C GLN A 119 38.53 -6.14 -33.24
N LYS A 120 38.56 -6.71 -32.04
CA LYS A 120 37.56 -7.67 -31.56
C LYS A 120 36.27 -6.94 -31.16
N ASP A 121 35.14 -7.61 -31.34
CA ASP A 121 33.87 -7.20 -30.75
C ASP A 121 33.96 -7.30 -29.21
N VAL A 122 33.26 -6.42 -28.50
CA VAL A 122 33.23 -6.35 -27.04
C VAL A 122 31.79 -6.55 -26.57
N GLY A 123 31.60 -7.45 -25.61
CA GLY A 123 30.32 -7.66 -24.95
C GLY A 123 30.18 -6.77 -23.72
N SER A 124 28.98 -6.26 -23.51
CA SER A 124 28.59 -5.58 -22.28
C SER A 124 27.21 -6.04 -21.81
N TYR A 125 26.93 -5.89 -20.52
CA TYR A 125 25.68 -6.33 -19.93
C TYR A 125 25.22 -5.41 -18.79
N HIS A 126 23.93 -5.48 -18.49
CA HIS A 126 23.31 -4.91 -17.29
C HIS A 126 22.07 -5.69 -16.87
N TYR A 127 21.72 -5.61 -15.59
CA TYR A 127 20.48 -6.19 -15.06
C TYR A 127 19.38 -5.14 -15.01
N VAL A 128 18.15 -5.54 -15.32
CA VAL A 128 16.98 -4.67 -15.32
C VAL A 128 15.73 -5.38 -14.77
N SER A 129 14.79 -4.64 -14.22
CA SER A 129 13.42 -5.10 -13.95
C SER A 129 12.39 -4.07 -14.39
N GLY A 130 11.16 -4.52 -14.67
CA GLY A 130 10.05 -3.64 -15.11
C GLY A 130 10.02 -3.35 -16.61
N VAL A 131 10.78 -4.09 -17.43
CA VAL A 131 10.64 -4.05 -18.90
C VAL A 131 9.42 -4.89 -19.31
N ASP A 132 8.64 -4.43 -20.28
CA ASP A 132 7.47 -5.17 -20.77
C ASP A 132 7.90 -6.42 -21.54
N ALA A 133 7.85 -7.58 -20.87
CA ALA A 133 8.18 -8.88 -21.44
C ALA A 133 6.99 -9.58 -22.13
N SER A 134 5.91 -8.86 -22.50
CA SER A 134 4.73 -9.49 -23.14
C SER A 134 4.97 -9.97 -24.57
N SER A 135 6.07 -9.58 -25.23
CA SER A 135 6.40 -10.01 -26.57
C SER A 135 7.89 -9.87 -26.89
N SER A 136 8.38 -10.60 -27.89
CA SER A 136 9.72 -10.43 -28.44
C SER A 136 9.94 -9.03 -29.05
N ALA A 137 8.90 -8.41 -29.62
CA ALA A 137 8.98 -7.06 -30.16
C ALA A 137 9.23 -6.00 -29.07
N SER A 138 8.59 -6.14 -27.90
CA SER A 138 8.79 -5.26 -26.74
C SER A 138 10.24 -5.32 -26.23
N LEU A 139 10.79 -6.53 -26.09
CA LEU A 139 12.18 -6.74 -25.65
C LEU A 139 13.20 -6.30 -26.72
N ALA A 140 12.90 -6.51 -27.99
CA ALA A 140 13.74 -6.02 -29.09
C ALA A 140 13.73 -4.48 -29.18
N ALA A 141 12.60 -3.83 -28.91
CA ALA A 141 12.51 -2.38 -28.83
C ALA A 141 13.37 -1.81 -27.68
N TYR A 142 13.44 -2.51 -26.54
CA TYR A 142 14.36 -2.16 -25.46
C TYR A 142 15.82 -2.21 -25.91
N ILE A 143 16.29 -3.32 -26.51
CA ILE A 143 17.67 -3.41 -27.06
C ILE A 143 17.93 -2.33 -28.11
N ASN A 144 16.98 -2.10 -29.02
CA ASN A 144 17.12 -1.06 -30.05
C ASN A 144 17.23 0.35 -29.45
N SER A 145 16.55 0.63 -28.33
CA SER A 145 16.70 1.92 -27.63
C SER A 145 18.13 2.17 -27.11
N LEU A 146 18.89 1.10 -26.85
CA LEU A 146 20.29 1.18 -26.40
C LEU A 146 21.27 1.60 -27.51
N THR A 147 20.86 1.57 -28.78
CA THR A 147 21.70 2.00 -29.91
C THR A 147 22.05 3.49 -29.80
N TYR A 148 21.03 4.33 -29.57
CA TYR A 148 21.15 5.78 -29.43
C TYR A 148 22.11 6.22 -28.32
N THR A 149 22.18 5.45 -27.23
CA THR A 149 23.12 5.70 -26.11
C THR A 149 24.59 5.56 -26.49
N VAL A 150 24.93 4.61 -27.37
CA VAL A 150 26.34 4.31 -27.68
C VAL A 150 26.96 5.41 -28.55
N GLU A 151 26.13 6.13 -29.32
CA GLU A 151 26.54 7.26 -30.17
C GLU A 151 26.88 8.52 -29.36
N GLU A 152 26.25 8.75 -28.20
CA GLU A 152 26.56 9.89 -27.32
C GLU A 152 27.64 9.55 -26.27
N THR A 153 27.60 8.34 -25.70
CA THR A 153 28.31 8.02 -24.44
C THR A 153 29.69 7.35 -24.68
N SER A 154 30.21 7.31 -25.90
CA SER A 154 31.43 6.56 -26.27
C SER A 154 32.75 7.04 -25.60
N SER A 155 32.72 8.17 -24.89
CA SER A 155 33.90 8.82 -24.32
C SER A 155 34.50 8.14 -23.09
N TRP A 156 33.69 7.49 -22.23
CA TRP A 156 34.18 6.95 -20.95
C TRP A 156 35.04 5.68 -21.12
N PHE A 157 34.66 4.80 -22.05
CA PHE A 157 35.26 3.47 -22.15
C PHE A 157 36.61 3.45 -22.89
N PHE A 158 36.83 4.43 -23.78
CA PHE A 158 37.98 4.49 -24.69
C PHE A 158 38.80 5.79 -24.61
N GLY A 159 38.43 6.72 -23.73
CA GLY A 159 39.13 7.98 -23.51
C GLY A 159 38.93 9.03 -24.61
N SER A 160 39.41 10.25 -24.39
CA SER A 160 39.18 11.42 -25.25
C SER A 160 39.77 11.30 -26.67
N SER A 161 40.68 10.35 -26.93
CA SER A 161 41.13 9.99 -28.29
C SER A 161 40.09 9.22 -29.11
N ALA A 162 39.05 8.69 -28.48
CA ALA A 162 38.10 7.74 -29.07
C ALA A 162 36.72 8.31 -29.42
N ALA A 163 36.50 9.62 -29.23
CA ALA A 163 35.42 10.36 -29.87
C ALA A 163 35.50 10.33 -31.44
N LYS A 164 36.51 9.64 -32.01
CA LYS A 164 36.68 9.34 -33.43
C LYS A 164 36.62 7.83 -33.77
N SER A 165 36.27 6.95 -32.83
CA SER A 165 35.98 5.53 -33.11
C SER A 165 34.47 5.29 -33.03
N GLY A 166 33.84 5.14 -34.19
CA GLY A 166 32.40 4.83 -34.31
C GLY A 166 32.07 3.42 -33.84
N TRP A 167 32.09 3.23 -32.52
CA TRP A 167 31.51 2.06 -31.88
C TRP A 167 30.00 2.08 -32.06
N ARG A 168 29.44 0.95 -32.43
CA ARG A 168 28.00 0.75 -32.63
C ARG A 168 27.56 -0.56 -32.04
N VAL A 169 26.31 -0.62 -31.61
CA VAL A 169 25.66 -1.88 -31.24
C VAL A 169 25.43 -2.70 -32.51
N ARG A 170 25.96 -3.92 -32.53
CA ARG A 170 25.79 -4.90 -33.62
C ARG A 170 24.54 -5.76 -33.40
N GLY A 171 24.16 -5.94 -32.15
CA GLY A 171 23.09 -6.82 -31.70
C GLY A 171 23.21 -7.08 -30.20
N GLY A 172 22.39 -7.99 -29.68
CA GLY A 172 22.37 -8.33 -28.26
C GLY A 172 21.34 -9.41 -27.97
N ALA A 173 21.24 -9.80 -26.70
CA ALA A 173 20.25 -10.74 -26.20
C ALA A 173 19.58 -10.20 -24.93
N PHE A 174 18.25 -10.29 -24.85
CA PHE A 174 17.51 -10.02 -23.62
C PHE A 174 17.02 -11.36 -23.05
N CYS A 175 17.29 -11.62 -21.77
CA CYS A 175 16.89 -12.86 -21.10
C CYS A 175 15.95 -12.56 -19.94
N SER A 176 14.79 -13.21 -19.92
CA SER A 176 13.82 -13.13 -18.84
C SER A 176 13.35 -14.51 -18.41
N PHE A 177 13.37 -14.77 -17.11
CA PHE A 177 13.05 -16.10 -16.56
C PHE A 177 11.54 -16.26 -16.37
N ASN A 178 10.99 -17.38 -16.84
CA ASN A 178 9.62 -17.82 -16.58
C ASN A 178 9.61 -18.78 -15.39
N ALA A 179 9.02 -18.36 -14.27
CA ALA A 179 8.98 -19.15 -13.03
C ALA A 179 7.89 -20.24 -13.02
N PHE A 180 6.88 -20.17 -13.90
CA PHE A 180 5.87 -21.23 -14.04
C PHE A 180 6.46 -22.46 -14.74
N SER A 181 6.97 -22.25 -15.97
CA SER A 181 7.53 -23.33 -16.78
C SER A 181 9.02 -23.61 -16.49
N ARG A 182 9.66 -22.82 -15.62
CA ARG A 182 11.09 -22.92 -15.24
C ARG A 182 12.04 -22.90 -16.45
N VAL A 183 11.80 -21.96 -17.37
CA VAL A 183 12.59 -21.73 -18.61
C VAL A 183 13.07 -20.28 -18.70
N ASP A 184 14.20 -20.05 -19.36
CA ASP A 184 14.77 -18.73 -19.61
C ASP A 184 14.46 -18.30 -21.05
N VAL A 185 13.52 -17.37 -21.22
CA VAL A 185 13.12 -16.86 -22.53
C VAL A 185 14.16 -15.84 -22.99
N ARG A 186 14.72 -16.04 -24.17
CA ARG A 186 15.75 -15.18 -24.76
C ARG A 186 15.27 -14.58 -26.07
N VAL A 187 15.56 -13.29 -26.26
CA VAL A 187 15.30 -12.54 -27.49
C VAL A 187 16.63 -12.01 -28.01
N GLU A 188 17.13 -12.61 -29.09
CA GLU A 188 18.29 -12.13 -29.82
C GLU A 188 17.89 -11.12 -30.88
N VAL A 189 18.64 -10.01 -30.93
CA VAL A 189 18.46 -8.94 -31.91
C VAL A 189 19.74 -8.75 -32.70
N LYS A 190 19.63 -8.69 -34.02
CA LYS A 190 20.72 -8.45 -34.98
C LYS A 190 20.42 -7.14 -35.72
N ILE A 191 21.39 -6.23 -35.78
CA ILE A 191 21.20 -4.87 -36.30
C ILE A 191 22.06 -4.63 -37.55
N PRO A 192 21.51 -4.18 -38.69
CA PRO A 192 20.08 -3.92 -38.96
C PRO A 192 19.34 -5.16 -39.47
N GLY A 193 18.33 -5.61 -38.73
CA GLY A 193 17.38 -6.64 -39.17
C GLY A 193 17.65 -8.05 -38.64
N GLY A 194 16.72 -8.56 -37.85
CA GLY A 194 16.71 -9.93 -37.31
C GLY A 194 16.33 -9.92 -35.83
N VAL A 195 15.19 -10.54 -35.51
CA VAL A 195 14.78 -10.83 -34.13
C VAL A 195 14.46 -12.32 -34.07
N GLU A 196 15.11 -13.02 -33.15
CA GLU A 196 14.95 -14.46 -32.94
C GLU A 196 14.63 -14.69 -31.47
N ALA A 197 13.55 -15.42 -31.17
CA ALA A 197 13.11 -15.64 -29.80
C ALA A 197 12.88 -17.11 -29.52
N TYR A 198 13.49 -17.59 -28.45
CA TYR A 198 13.49 -18.99 -28.04
C TYR A 198 13.50 -19.09 -26.51
N ALA A 199 13.10 -20.24 -25.98
CA ALA A 199 13.25 -20.56 -24.56
C ALA A 199 14.43 -21.54 -24.39
N ILE A 200 15.24 -21.33 -23.37
CA ILE A 200 16.21 -22.33 -22.89
C ILE A 200 15.64 -22.97 -21.64
N ASP A 201 15.58 -24.30 -21.62
CA ASP A 201 15.22 -25.04 -20.41
C ASP A 201 16.43 -25.22 -19.47
N VAL A 202 16.15 -25.77 -18.29
CA VAL A 202 17.15 -26.15 -17.27
C VAL A 202 18.17 -27.22 -17.74
N ARG A 203 18.00 -27.82 -18.94
CA ARG A 203 18.97 -28.75 -19.56
C ARG A 203 19.90 -28.04 -20.57
N GLY A 204 19.62 -26.76 -20.88
CA GLY A 204 20.29 -26.03 -21.94
C GLY A 204 19.69 -26.27 -23.34
N GLU A 205 18.58 -27.01 -23.45
CA GLU A 205 17.93 -27.28 -24.74
C GLU A 205 17.10 -26.08 -25.20
N ARG A 206 17.09 -25.82 -26.52
CA ARG A 206 16.36 -24.70 -27.13
C ARG A 206 14.97 -25.15 -27.60
N HIS A 207 13.97 -24.40 -27.17
CA HIS A 207 12.55 -24.59 -27.49
C HIS A 207 11.96 -23.33 -28.12
N GLU A 208 10.89 -23.48 -28.89
CA GLU A 208 10.17 -22.33 -29.48
C GLU A 208 9.38 -21.56 -28.40
N ALA A 209 9.46 -20.22 -28.42
CA ALA A 209 8.80 -19.36 -27.45
C ALA A 209 7.28 -19.24 -27.73
N THR A 210 6.49 -20.16 -27.16
CA THR A 210 5.04 -20.23 -27.41
C THR A 210 4.26 -19.04 -26.81
N PRO A 211 3.05 -18.71 -27.32
CA PRO A 211 2.22 -17.62 -26.77
C PRO A 211 1.91 -17.75 -25.27
N GLN A 212 1.77 -18.98 -24.76
CA GLN A 212 1.57 -19.21 -23.33
C GLN A 212 2.82 -18.87 -22.51
N MET A 213 4.03 -19.22 -23.00
CA MET A 213 5.28 -18.84 -22.34
C MET A 213 5.45 -17.32 -22.29
N TRP A 214 5.02 -16.58 -23.33
CA TRP A 214 5.02 -15.10 -23.33
C TRP A 214 4.15 -14.49 -22.23
N GLN A 215 2.98 -15.09 -21.97
CA GLN A 215 2.11 -14.64 -20.88
C GLN A 215 2.68 -14.99 -19.50
N GLU A 216 3.28 -16.18 -19.36
CA GLU A 216 3.90 -16.64 -18.10
C GLU A 216 5.19 -15.86 -17.76
N VAL A 217 6.04 -15.54 -18.75
CA VAL A 217 7.26 -14.74 -18.54
C VAL A 217 6.92 -13.27 -18.24
N TYR A 218 5.92 -12.69 -18.88
CA TYR A 218 5.39 -11.36 -18.57
C TYR A 218 4.96 -11.24 -17.10
N LEU A 219 4.16 -12.20 -16.62
CA LEU A 219 3.78 -12.26 -15.20
C LEU A 219 4.98 -12.45 -14.29
N SER A 220 5.92 -13.34 -14.64
CA SER A 220 7.12 -13.59 -13.84
C SER A 220 7.97 -12.32 -13.68
N ALA A 221 8.20 -11.58 -14.78
CA ALA A 221 8.95 -10.33 -14.78
C ALA A 221 8.26 -9.22 -13.97
N ILE A 222 6.94 -9.05 -14.12
CA ILE A 222 6.16 -8.09 -13.34
C ILE A 222 6.14 -8.45 -11.84
N LEU A 223 5.98 -9.73 -11.48
CA LEU A 223 5.98 -10.14 -10.08
C LEU A 223 7.37 -9.93 -9.43
N ARG A 224 8.47 -10.23 -10.13
CA ARG A 224 9.83 -9.86 -9.67
C ARG A 224 9.94 -8.37 -9.41
N ALA A 225 9.47 -7.53 -10.33
CA ALA A 225 9.54 -6.07 -10.20
C ALA A 225 8.61 -5.51 -9.09
N ILE A 226 7.48 -6.16 -8.79
CA ILE A 226 6.55 -5.75 -7.74
C ILE A 226 7.05 -6.19 -6.36
N LEU A 227 7.40 -7.46 -6.19
CA LEU A 227 7.74 -8.03 -4.88
C LEU A 227 9.14 -7.62 -4.44
N TYR A 228 10.14 -7.71 -5.33
CA TYR A 228 11.54 -7.38 -5.03
C TYR A 228 11.91 -5.89 -5.24
N ALA A 229 10.91 -4.98 -5.29
CA ALA A 229 11.12 -3.54 -5.44
C ALA A 229 12.08 -2.96 -4.37
N ASP A 230 11.83 -3.29 -3.09
CA ASP A 230 12.62 -2.80 -1.95
C ASP A 230 13.44 -3.90 -1.24
N ASP A 231 13.50 -5.13 -1.77
CA ASP A 231 14.16 -6.26 -1.11
C ASP A 231 15.68 -6.01 -0.94
N PRO A 232 16.21 -6.00 0.31
CA PRO A 232 17.62 -5.73 0.56
C PRO A 232 18.54 -6.87 0.10
N SER A 233 18.01 -8.09 -0.08
CA SER A 233 18.74 -9.27 -0.56
C SER A 233 19.05 -9.16 -2.06
N TYR A 234 18.24 -8.38 -2.79
CA TYR A 234 18.30 -8.24 -4.25
C TYR A 234 19.07 -6.97 -4.70
N ARG A 235 20.18 -6.68 -4.02
CA ARG A 235 21.07 -5.53 -4.28
C ARG A 235 22.25 -5.92 -5.16
N LEU A 236 22.02 -6.02 -6.47
CA LEU A 236 23.10 -6.13 -7.45
C LEU A 236 23.65 -4.73 -7.81
N ALA A 237 24.95 -4.62 -8.08
CA ALA A 237 25.56 -3.38 -8.50
C ALA A 237 24.96 -2.93 -9.85
N GLY A 238 24.56 -1.66 -9.97
CA GLY A 238 23.97 -1.15 -11.21
C GLY A 238 22.64 -1.80 -11.60
N PHE A 239 21.89 -2.39 -10.67
CA PHE A 239 20.59 -3.00 -10.99
C PHE A 239 19.54 -1.92 -11.27
N ARG A 240 19.09 -1.84 -12.53
CA ARG A 240 18.10 -0.82 -12.94
C ARG A 240 16.68 -1.31 -12.67
N LYS A 241 15.93 -0.62 -11.81
CA LYS A 241 14.51 -0.92 -11.57
C LYS A 241 13.64 0.15 -12.24
N LEU A 242 12.74 -0.28 -13.11
CA LEU A 242 11.76 0.57 -13.82
C LEU A 242 10.35 0.33 -13.27
N ASP A 243 9.45 1.28 -13.49
CA ASP A 243 8.01 1.10 -13.20
C ASP A 243 7.43 -0.03 -14.09
N PRO A 244 6.98 -1.16 -13.51
CA PRO A 244 6.56 -2.33 -14.27
C PRO A 244 5.19 -2.15 -14.97
N ILE A 245 4.39 -1.18 -14.50
CA ILE A 245 3.06 -0.87 -15.03
C ILE A 245 2.96 0.65 -15.17
N THR A 246 3.06 1.13 -16.41
CA THR A 246 3.18 2.56 -16.76
C THR A 246 1.90 3.19 -17.30
N SER A 247 0.85 2.38 -17.51
CA SER A 247 -0.42 2.81 -18.11
C SER A 247 -1.59 1.94 -17.63
N LEU A 248 -2.82 2.46 -17.75
CA LEU A 248 -4.02 1.71 -17.43
C LEU A 248 -4.18 0.47 -18.33
N ASP A 249 -3.76 0.54 -19.60
CA ASP A 249 -3.77 -0.60 -20.51
C ASP A 249 -2.79 -1.70 -20.09
N ALA A 250 -1.60 -1.34 -19.58
CA ALA A 250 -0.68 -2.29 -18.97
C ALA A 250 -1.25 -2.92 -17.69
N GLU A 251 -1.98 -2.15 -16.88
CA GLU A 251 -2.65 -2.66 -15.68
C GLU A 251 -3.78 -3.65 -16.04
N MET A 252 -4.60 -3.34 -17.05
CA MET A 252 -5.61 -4.26 -17.57
C MET A 252 -4.98 -5.54 -18.13
N ARG A 253 -3.86 -5.44 -18.86
CA ARG A 253 -3.08 -6.61 -19.31
C ARG A 253 -2.55 -7.44 -18.15
N PHE A 254 -2.05 -6.81 -17.09
CA PHE A 254 -1.60 -7.51 -15.88
C PHE A 254 -2.73 -8.27 -15.19
N VAL A 255 -3.90 -7.64 -14.97
CA VAL A 255 -5.07 -8.30 -14.37
C VAL A 255 -5.58 -9.45 -15.24
N ALA A 256 -5.68 -9.26 -16.57
CA ALA A 256 -6.12 -10.30 -17.48
C ALA A 256 -5.15 -11.49 -17.56
N ALA A 257 -3.84 -11.22 -17.56
CA ALA A 257 -2.83 -12.27 -17.50
C ALA A 257 -2.91 -13.05 -16.18
N ALA A 258 -3.07 -12.34 -15.06
CA ALA A 258 -3.22 -12.92 -13.74
C ALA A 258 -4.49 -13.78 -13.62
N GLU A 259 -5.64 -13.35 -14.16
CA GLU A 259 -6.90 -14.11 -14.18
C GLU A 259 -6.74 -15.49 -14.83
N ALA A 260 -6.00 -15.55 -15.94
CA ALA A 260 -5.76 -16.78 -16.68
C ALA A 260 -4.70 -17.70 -16.03
N ALA A 261 -3.72 -17.13 -15.32
CA ALA A 261 -2.66 -17.90 -14.64
C ALA A 261 -2.96 -18.21 -13.16
N PHE A 262 -4.03 -17.67 -12.58
CA PHE A 262 -4.28 -17.65 -11.14
C PHE A 262 -4.14 -19.02 -10.45
N PHE A 263 -4.80 -20.05 -11.00
CA PHE A 263 -4.79 -21.41 -10.44
C PHE A 263 -3.46 -22.16 -10.61
N LYS A 264 -2.49 -21.59 -11.34
CA LYS A 264 -1.10 -22.05 -11.38
C LYS A 264 -0.19 -21.27 -10.42
N GLY A 265 -0.70 -20.26 -9.71
CA GLY A 265 0.10 -19.34 -8.88
C GLY A 265 0.96 -20.03 -7.81
N TRP A 266 0.53 -21.17 -7.29
CA TRP A 266 1.29 -22.01 -6.35
C TRP A 266 2.64 -22.49 -6.90
N GLN A 267 2.80 -22.60 -8.23
CA GLN A 267 4.07 -23.01 -8.88
C GLN A 267 5.19 -21.98 -8.72
N LEU A 268 4.85 -20.74 -8.39
CA LEU A 268 5.79 -19.63 -8.22
C LEU A 268 6.49 -19.63 -6.86
N GLY A 269 5.98 -20.37 -5.88
CA GLY A 269 6.38 -20.25 -4.48
C GLY A 269 5.52 -19.26 -3.67
N SER A 270 5.90 -19.07 -2.41
CA SER A 270 5.19 -18.29 -1.40
C SER A 270 6.18 -17.54 -0.50
N GLU A 271 5.69 -16.61 0.33
CA GLU A 271 6.55 -15.97 1.33
C GLU A 271 7.13 -17.01 2.33
N PRO A 272 8.32 -16.79 2.90
CA PRO A 272 9.07 -17.83 3.62
C PRO A 272 8.48 -18.27 4.97
N GLU A 273 7.43 -17.60 5.45
CA GLU A 273 6.64 -18.03 6.62
C GLU A 273 5.53 -19.03 6.28
N VAL A 274 5.26 -19.27 4.98
CA VAL A 274 4.26 -20.23 4.49
C VAL A 274 4.98 -21.51 4.06
N GLN A 275 4.60 -22.66 4.61
CA GLN A 275 5.29 -23.92 4.33
C GLN A 275 4.98 -24.44 2.92
N VAL A 276 3.69 -24.41 2.55
CA VAL A 276 3.19 -24.94 1.28
C VAL A 276 2.41 -23.84 0.55
N ALA A 277 2.89 -23.46 -0.64
CA ALA A 277 2.20 -22.49 -1.48
C ALA A 277 0.82 -23.02 -1.90
N THR A 278 -0.23 -22.26 -1.59
CA THR A 278 -1.62 -22.61 -1.95
C THR A 278 -2.13 -21.73 -3.09
N VAL A 279 -3.38 -21.91 -3.52
CA VAL A 279 -4.01 -21.04 -4.54
C VAL A 279 -4.14 -19.59 -4.06
N VAL A 280 -4.27 -19.37 -2.74
CA VAL A 280 -4.41 -18.03 -2.13
C VAL A 280 -3.13 -17.51 -1.45
N SER A 281 -2.23 -18.41 -1.03
CA SER A 281 -0.97 -18.09 -0.38
C SER A 281 0.20 -18.39 -1.31
N ASN A 282 0.46 -17.51 -2.27
CA ASN A 282 1.56 -17.60 -3.24
C ASN A 282 1.98 -16.22 -3.75
N HIS A 283 3.13 -16.10 -4.40
CA HIS A 283 3.64 -14.80 -4.89
C HIS A 283 2.74 -14.09 -5.91
N LEU A 284 1.90 -14.78 -6.70
CA LEU A 284 0.95 -14.11 -7.60
C LEU A 284 -0.16 -13.42 -6.80
N ALA A 285 -0.76 -14.11 -5.83
CA ALA A 285 -1.74 -13.53 -4.92
C ALA A 285 -1.13 -12.40 -4.08
N THR A 286 0.06 -12.59 -3.52
CA THR A 286 0.78 -11.57 -2.75
C THR A 286 1.16 -10.36 -3.60
N GLY A 287 1.61 -10.56 -4.84
CA GLY A 287 1.94 -9.48 -5.77
C GLY A 287 0.72 -8.65 -6.19
N LEU A 288 -0.41 -9.30 -6.47
CA LEU A 288 -1.70 -8.64 -6.69
C LEU A 288 -2.13 -7.81 -5.47
N MET A 289 -2.11 -8.42 -4.28
CA MET A 289 -2.49 -7.74 -3.03
C MET A 289 -1.55 -6.59 -2.67
N LYS A 290 -0.24 -6.71 -2.94
CA LYS A 290 0.73 -5.61 -2.76
C LYS A 290 0.44 -4.46 -3.72
N TYR A 291 0.41 -4.74 -5.03
CA TYR A 291 0.30 -3.70 -6.07
C TYR A 291 -1.03 -2.94 -6.01
N PHE A 292 -2.15 -3.57 -5.67
CA PHE A 292 -3.42 -2.87 -5.54
C PHE A 292 -3.69 -2.40 -4.10
N GLY A 293 -3.25 -3.14 -3.08
CA GLY A 293 -3.52 -2.86 -1.68
C GLY A 293 -2.74 -1.68 -1.09
N ASP A 294 -1.45 -1.53 -1.41
CA ASP A 294 -0.66 -0.40 -0.88
C ASP A 294 -1.22 0.95 -1.38
N ALA A 295 -1.68 1.02 -2.64
CA ALA A 295 -2.43 2.14 -3.20
C ALA A 295 -3.90 2.27 -2.75
N ALA A 296 -4.43 1.31 -1.98
CA ALA A 296 -5.85 1.15 -1.65
C ALA A 296 -6.79 1.17 -2.88
N ARG A 297 -6.34 0.59 -3.99
CA ARG A 297 -7.06 0.48 -5.28
C ARG A 297 -7.67 -0.93 -5.43
N TYR A 298 -8.54 -1.31 -4.50
CA TYR A 298 -9.10 -2.67 -4.44
C TYR A 298 -10.16 -2.99 -5.50
N GLY A 299 -10.69 -2.01 -6.26
CA GLY A 299 -11.74 -2.23 -7.27
C GLY A 299 -11.38 -3.30 -8.32
N PRO A 300 -10.22 -3.23 -9.00
CA PRO A 300 -9.75 -4.28 -9.91
C PRO A 300 -9.59 -5.65 -9.24
N LEU A 301 -9.14 -5.71 -7.97
CA LEU A 301 -9.04 -6.96 -7.21
C LEU A 301 -10.41 -7.58 -6.92
N ILE A 302 -11.41 -6.78 -6.54
CA ILE A 302 -12.78 -7.26 -6.31
C ILE A 302 -13.33 -7.85 -7.61
N ASN A 303 -13.25 -7.13 -8.72
CA ASN A 303 -13.72 -7.60 -10.02
C ASN A 303 -13.01 -8.89 -10.48
N LEU A 304 -11.73 -9.06 -10.13
CA LEU A 304 -10.96 -10.28 -10.41
C LEU A 304 -11.40 -11.43 -9.50
N PHE A 305 -11.40 -11.23 -8.18
CA PHE A 305 -11.69 -12.30 -7.22
C PHE A 305 -13.17 -12.71 -7.22
N GLU A 306 -14.13 -11.83 -7.52
CA GLU A 306 -15.54 -12.21 -7.69
C GLU A 306 -15.73 -13.26 -8.79
N LYS A 307 -14.97 -13.19 -9.89
CA LYS A 307 -14.99 -14.21 -10.94
C LYS A 307 -14.33 -15.52 -10.49
N LEU A 308 -13.24 -15.42 -9.74
CA LEU A 308 -12.41 -16.56 -9.35
C LEU A 308 -13.02 -17.37 -8.19
N VAL A 309 -13.75 -16.71 -7.27
CA VAL A 309 -14.50 -17.35 -6.17
C VAL A 309 -15.53 -18.37 -6.66
N VAL A 310 -16.08 -18.19 -7.87
CA VAL A 310 -17.01 -19.15 -8.48
C VAL A 310 -16.33 -20.50 -8.80
N LYS A 311 -15.01 -20.50 -9.00
CA LYS A 311 -14.22 -21.71 -9.32
C LYS A 311 -13.61 -22.36 -8.08
N GLU A 312 -13.20 -21.55 -7.09
CA GLU A 312 -12.53 -22.02 -5.88
C GLU A 312 -12.95 -21.17 -4.68
N GLY A 313 -13.59 -21.79 -3.69
CA GLY A 313 -14.23 -21.08 -2.58
C GLY A 313 -13.22 -20.42 -1.63
N GLU A 314 -11.99 -20.93 -1.54
CA GLU A 314 -10.93 -20.33 -0.71
C GLU A 314 -10.57 -18.90 -1.12
N VAL A 315 -10.70 -18.56 -2.41
CA VAL A 315 -10.42 -17.22 -2.97
C VAL A 315 -11.29 -16.14 -2.30
N ALA A 316 -12.36 -16.53 -1.62
CA ALA A 316 -13.20 -15.64 -0.83
C ALA A 316 -12.41 -14.95 0.30
N CYS A 317 -11.27 -15.48 0.74
CA CYS A 317 -10.40 -14.79 1.69
C CYS A 317 -9.80 -13.51 1.09
N LEU A 318 -9.30 -13.56 -0.16
CA LEU A 318 -8.72 -12.43 -0.89
C LEU A 318 -9.80 -11.42 -1.31
N LEU A 319 -10.98 -11.91 -1.71
CA LEU A 319 -12.14 -11.08 -2.00
C LEU A 319 -12.60 -10.32 -0.74
N ALA A 320 -12.70 -11.00 0.40
CA ALA A 320 -13.08 -10.38 1.66
C ALA A 320 -12.03 -9.38 2.17
N GLN A 321 -10.73 -9.69 2.07
CA GLN A 321 -9.65 -8.72 2.34
C GLN A 321 -9.77 -7.47 1.44
N SER A 322 -10.09 -7.66 0.16
CA SER A 322 -10.27 -6.55 -0.79
C SER A 322 -11.49 -5.69 -0.44
N TYR A 323 -12.60 -6.32 -0.02
CA TYR A 323 -13.78 -5.61 0.48
C TYR A 323 -13.49 -4.86 1.79
N LEU A 324 -12.79 -5.47 2.75
CA LEU A 324 -12.34 -4.79 3.98
C LEU A 324 -11.45 -3.57 3.65
N GLY A 325 -10.57 -3.68 2.66
CA GLY A 325 -9.75 -2.58 2.16
C GLY A 325 -10.55 -1.42 1.53
N MET A 326 -11.79 -1.65 1.10
CA MET A 326 -12.74 -0.60 0.68
C MET A 326 -13.66 -0.12 1.80
N ASN A 327 -13.46 -0.56 3.05
CA ASN A 327 -14.38 -0.38 4.18
C ASN A 327 -15.78 -1.04 3.98
N GLU A 328 -15.91 -2.00 3.06
CA GLU A 328 -17.15 -2.73 2.75
C GLU A 328 -17.37 -3.93 3.68
N GLU A 329 -17.28 -3.70 4.99
CA GLU A 329 -17.23 -4.75 6.03
C GLU A 329 -18.41 -5.72 5.96
N VAL A 330 -19.63 -5.21 5.73
CA VAL A 330 -20.85 -6.03 5.66
C VAL A 330 -20.81 -6.99 4.47
N LYS A 331 -20.20 -6.60 3.34
CA LYS A 331 -20.02 -7.49 2.19
C LYS A 331 -18.94 -8.53 2.47
N ALA A 332 -17.80 -8.11 3.02
CA ALA A 332 -16.72 -9.02 3.41
C ALA A 332 -17.20 -10.12 4.37
N VAL A 333 -17.96 -9.77 5.41
CA VAL A 333 -18.50 -10.75 6.38
C VAL A 333 -19.49 -11.73 5.73
N ARG A 334 -20.36 -11.27 4.82
CA ARG A 334 -21.29 -12.15 4.08
C ARG A 334 -20.55 -13.12 3.15
N VAL A 335 -19.52 -12.65 2.47
CA VAL A 335 -18.65 -13.47 1.61
C VAL A 335 -17.95 -14.55 2.44
N LEU A 336 -17.34 -14.18 3.57
CA LEU A 336 -16.69 -15.13 4.49
C LEU A 336 -17.67 -16.14 5.08
N GLN A 337 -18.88 -15.70 5.48
CA GLN A 337 -19.94 -16.60 5.97
C GLN A 337 -20.31 -17.65 4.92
N SER A 338 -20.56 -17.23 3.68
CA SER A 338 -20.95 -18.15 2.59
C SER A 338 -19.81 -19.12 2.25
N ALA A 339 -18.57 -18.66 2.26
CA ALA A 339 -17.41 -19.49 1.93
C ALA A 339 -17.10 -20.52 3.03
N ILE A 340 -17.17 -20.15 4.31
CA ILE A 340 -16.91 -21.07 5.44
C ILE A 340 -18.00 -22.14 5.57
N GLN A 341 -19.24 -21.86 5.15
CA GLN A 341 -20.28 -22.90 5.05
C GLN A 341 -19.96 -23.98 4.02
N GLN A 342 -19.12 -23.69 3.03
CA GLN A 342 -18.69 -24.62 1.98
C GLN A 342 -17.31 -25.24 2.30
N HIS A 343 -16.38 -24.45 2.86
CA HIS A 343 -15.00 -24.83 3.18
C HIS A 343 -14.68 -24.54 4.66
N PRO A 344 -15.28 -25.27 5.63
CA PRO A 344 -15.12 -25.00 7.06
C PRO A 344 -13.69 -25.22 7.58
N GLN A 345 -12.89 -26.03 6.87
CA GLN A 345 -11.49 -26.34 7.23
C GLN A 345 -10.45 -25.37 6.63
N SER A 346 -10.87 -24.30 5.95
CA SER A 346 -9.93 -23.34 5.36
C SER A 346 -9.40 -22.35 6.41
N TYR A 347 -8.17 -22.56 6.88
CA TYR A 347 -7.51 -21.64 7.83
C TYR A 347 -7.41 -20.21 7.27
N SER A 348 -7.27 -20.06 5.95
CA SER A 348 -7.21 -18.78 5.25
C SER A 348 -8.47 -17.94 5.44
N LEU A 349 -9.65 -18.55 5.40
CA LEU A 349 -10.93 -17.85 5.66
C LEU A 349 -11.05 -17.47 7.15
N LEU A 350 -10.67 -18.37 8.05
CA LEU A 350 -10.67 -18.15 9.50
C LEU A 350 -9.71 -17.03 9.92
N HIS A 351 -8.55 -16.91 9.28
CA HIS A 351 -7.60 -15.82 9.51
C HIS A 351 -8.19 -14.44 9.18
N VAL A 352 -8.88 -14.30 8.04
CA VAL A 352 -9.50 -13.01 7.67
C VAL A 352 -10.62 -12.64 8.64
N GLN A 353 -11.43 -13.61 9.10
CA GLN A 353 -12.41 -13.37 10.15
C GLN A 353 -11.76 -13.01 11.50
N CYS A 354 -10.66 -13.67 11.87
CA CYS A 354 -9.91 -13.40 13.09
C CYS A 354 -9.38 -11.96 13.10
N ASP A 355 -8.71 -11.52 12.02
CA ASP A 355 -8.17 -10.16 11.91
C ASP A 355 -9.29 -9.09 11.85
N PHE A 356 -10.42 -9.39 11.22
CA PHE A 356 -11.61 -8.52 11.29
C PHE A 356 -12.14 -8.38 12.73
N LEU A 357 -12.24 -9.48 13.49
CA LEU A 357 -12.71 -9.41 14.88
C LEU A 357 -11.72 -8.68 15.81
N ARG A 358 -10.41 -8.84 15.57
CA ARG A 358 -9.35 -8.07 16.27
C ARG A 358 -9.47 -6.58 16.02
N SER A 359 -9.69 -6.16 14.76
CA SER A 359 -9.87 -4.73 14.42
C SER A 359 -11.13 -4.10 15.06
N LYS A 360 -12.10 -4.93 15.46
CA LYS A 360 -13.31 -4.54 16.21
C LYS A 360 -13.21 -4.72 17.74
N GLY A 361 -12.03 -5.07 18.27
CA GLY A 361 -11.82 -5.31 19.70
C GLY A 361 -12.57 -6.52 20.25
N ARG A 362 -12.98 -7.47 19.41
CA ARG A 362 -13.72 -8.69 19.78
C ARG A 362 -12.76 -9.87 19.98
N THR A 363 -11.67 -9.65 20.71
CA THR A 363 -10.51 -10.57 20.79
C THR A 363 -10.86 -11.95 21.38
N GLU A 364 -11.83 -12.05 22.31
CA GLU A 364 -12.33 -13.34 22.82
C GLU A 364 -13.03 -14.20 21.75
N TRP A 365 -13.59 -13.59 20.70
CA TRP A 365 -14.16 -14.32 19.56
C TRP A 365 -13.06 -14.66 18.55
N ALA A 366 -12.13 -13.74 18.32
CA ALA A 366 -10.93 -13.99 17.52
C ALA A 366 -10.12 -15.19 18.05
N LEU A 367 -10.01 -15.35 19.38
CA LEU A 367 -9.35 -16.49 20.02
C LEU A 367 -9.94 -17.84 19.60
N LYS A 368 -11.27 -17.92 19.47
CA LYS A 368 -11.94 -19.17 19.05
C LYS A 368 -11.59 -19.50 17.60
N LEU A 369 -11.62 -18.50 16.70
CA LEU A 369 -11.26 -18.69 15.30
C LEU A 369 -9.77 -18.97 15.11
N ALA A 370 -8.88 -18.35 15.89
CA ALA A 370 -7.44 -18.61 15.84
C ALA A 370 -7.10 -20.04 16.29
N LYS A 371 -7.75 -20.54 17.35
CA LYS A 371 -7.63 -21.95 17.75
C LYS A 371 -8.13 -22.90 16.67
N GLU A 372 -9.26 -22.57 16.03
CA GLU A 372 -9.79 -23.41 14.96
C GLU A 372 -8.92 -23.37 13.69
N ALA A 373 -8.31 -22.23 13.36
CA ALA A 373 -7.33 -22.14 12.29
C ALA A 373 -6.09 -23.02 12.54
N VAL A 374 -5.61 -23.09 13.80
CA VAL A 374 -4.55 -24.03 14.20
C VAL A 374 -5.03 -25.48 14.11
N ASN A 375 -6.27 -25.80 14.50
CA ASN A 375 -6.83 -27.15 14.34
C ASN A 375 -6.92 -27.57 12.85
N CYS A 376 -7.20 -26.62 11.95
CA CYS A 376 -7.27 -26.86 10.51
C CYS A 376 -5.90 -27.05 9.87
N ALA A 377 -4.90 -26.27 10.26
CA ALA A 377 -3.54 -26.32 9.72
C ALA A 377 -2.49 -26.17 10.83
N PRO A 378 -2.23 -27.25 11.61
CA PRO A 378 -1.29 -27.22 12.73
C PRO A 378 0.18 -27.26 12.29
N SER A 379 0.47 -27.61 11.03
CA SER A 379 1.82 -27.58 10.46
C SER A 379 2.24 -26.20 9.96
N GLU A 380 1.31 -25.25 9.79
CA GLU A 380 1.60 -23.92 9.25
C GLU A 380 2.01 -22.94 10.35
N PHE A 381 3.17 -22.29 10.19
CA PHE A 381 3.67 -21.31 11.18
C PHE A 381 2.70 -20.14 11.38
N VAL A 382 2.05 -19.69 10.31
CA VAL A 382 1.16 -18.52 10.32
C VAL A 382 -0.08 -18.68 11.22
N THR A 383 -0.56 -19.91 11.45
CA THR A 383 -1.74 -20.16 12.31
C THR A 383 -1.38 -20.02 13.79
N TRP A 384 -0.27 -20.63 14.21
CA TRP A 384 0.27 -20.50 15.56
C TRP A 384 0.71 -19.07 15.88
N ALA A 385 1.39 -18.39 14.95
CA ALA A 385 1.78 -16.99 15.10
C ALA A 385 0.54 -16.08 15.32
N LYS A 386 -0.55 -16.32 14.57
CA LYS A 386 -1.83 -15.60 14.75
C LYS A 386 -2.44 -15.85 16.12
N LEU A 387 -2.44 -17.11 16.59
CA LEU A 387 -2.94 -17.49 17.91
C LEU A 387 -2.11 -16.86 19.04
N THR A 388 -0.78 -16.81 18.89
CA THR A 388 0.12 -16.10 19.81
C THR A 388 -0.23 -14.63 19.91
N GLU A 389 -0.37 -13.90 18.79
CA GLU A 389 -0.77 -12.49 18.79
C GLU A 389 -2.09 -12.25 19.55
N VAL A 390 -3.08 -13.12 19.35
CA VAL A 390 -4.40 -13.00 20.00
C VAL A 390 -4.33 -13.26 21.52
N ASN A 391 -3.50 -14.22 21.96
CA ASN A 391 -3.28 -14.45 23.40
C ASN A 391 -2.59 -13.24 24.07
N MET A 392 -1.65 -12.59 23.38
CA MET A 392 -0.99 -11.36 23.86
C MET A 392 -1.99 -10.21 24.01
N GLU A 393 -2.90 -10.04 23.05
CA GLU A 393 -3.96 -9.02 23.08
C GLU A 393 -4.99 -9.24 24.19
N LEU A 394 -5.14 -10.48 24.68
CA LEU A 394 -5.97 -10.84 25.85
C LEU A 394 -5.22 -10.77 27.18
N GLY A 395 -3.92 -10.41 27.19
CA GLY A 395 -3.09 -10.44 28.39
C GLY A 395 -2.76 -11.85 28.91
N ARG A 396 -3.00 -12.90 28.12
CA ARG A 396 -2.74 -14.30 28.49
C ARG A 396 -1.31 -14.69 28.12
N TYR A 397 -0.35 -14.06 28.78
CA TYR A 397 1.07 -14.12 28.39
C TYR A 397 1.69 -15.51 28.53
N THR A 398 1.24 -16.33 29.48
CA THR A 398 1.62 -17.75 29.59
C THR A 398 1.14 -18.56 28.39
N ASP A 399 -0.10 -18.34 27.94
CA ASP A 399 -0.70 -19.02 26.79
C ASP A 399 -0.05 -18.55 25.48
N ALA A 400 0.31 -17.26 25.40
CA ALA A 400 1.09 -16.70 24.29
C ALA A 400 2.46 -17.38 24.18
N LEU A 401 3.17 -17.57 25.30
CA LEU A 401 4.47 -18.21 25.31
C LEU A 401 4.38 -19.73 25.00
N LEU A 402 3.35 -20.42 25.50
CA LEU A 402 3.02 -21.81 25.14
C LEU A 402 2.76 -21.97 23.63
N THR A 403 1.96 -21.07 23.05
CA THR A 403 1.61 -21.11 21.63
C THR A 403 2.79 -20.73 20.74
N LEU A 404 3.65 -19.79 21.17
CA LEU A 404 4.90 -19.48 20.47
C LEU A 404 5.84 -20.69 20.45
N ASN A 405 6.02 -21.38 21.57
CA ASN A 405 6.81 -22.62 21.63
C ASN A 405 6.23 -23.78 20.80
N SER A 406 4.95 -23.68 20.42
CA SER A 406 4.27 -24.67 19.57
C SER A 406 4.30 -24.30 18.08
N CYS A 407 4.90 -23.16 17.71
CA CYS A 407 5.07 -22.77 16.31
C CYS A 407 5.99 -23.75 15.57
N PRO A 408 5.56 -24.34 14.44
CA PRO A 408 6.44 -25.11 13.57
C PRO A 408 7.45 -24.18 12.90
N MET A 409 8.73 -24.56 12.92
CA MET A 409 9.83 -23.74 12.41
C MET A 409 10.39 -24.32 11.12
N PHE A 410 10.53 -23.49 10.10
CA PHE A 410 11.02 -23.91 8.78
C PHE A 410 12.44 -23.43 8.56
N THR A 411 13.26 -24.24 7.89
CA THR A 411 14.55 -23.78 7.40
C THR A 411 14.34 -22.70 6.34
N TRP A 412 14.97 -21.54 6.54
CA TRP A 412 14.93 -20.47 5.55
C TRP A 412 15.56 -20.94 4.25
N ALA A 413 14.76 -21.01 3.18
CA ALA A 413 15.29 -21.05 1.84
C ALA A 413 15.79 -19.64 1.51
N GLU A 414 17.06 -19.50 1.12
CA GLU A 414 17.54 -18.22 0.58
C GLU A 414 16.79 -17.89 -0.70
N ARG A 415 16.28 -16.66 -0.80
CA ARG A 415 15.68 -16.14 -2.02
C ARG A 415 16.70 -16.18 -3.15
N ASP A 416 16.40 -16.95 -4.19
CA ASP A 416 16.90 -16.91 -5.57
C ASP A 416 18.08 -15.92 -5.83
N LEU A 417 19.23 -16.18 -5.20
CA LEU A 417 20.29 -15.17 -5.04
C LEU A 417 21.22 -15.13 -6.25
N HIS A 418 20.97 -14.20 -7.17
CA HIS A 418 21.73 -14.10 -8.41
C HIS A 418 23.15 -13.54 -8.17
N ARG A 419 24.16 -14.17 -8.79
CA ARG A 419 25.57 -13.72 -8.73
C ARG A 419 25.99 -13.06 -10.04
N MET A 420 26.65 -11.90 -9.95
CA MET A 420 27.20 -11.23 -11.12
C MET A 420 28.53 -11.89 -11.54
N PRO A 421 28.79 -12.11 -12.85
CA PRO A 421 30.12 -12.48 -13.32
C PRO A 421 31.10 -11.30 -13.11
N THR A 422 32.39 -11.59 -12.96
CA THR A 422 33.38 -10.55 -12.65
C THR A 422 33.61 -9.65 -13.87
N PRO A 423 33.27 -8.35 -13.82
CA PRO A 423 33.39 -7.49 -14.99
C PRO A 423 34.84 -7.05 -15.24
N ALA A 424 35.24 -6.98 -16.52
CA ALA A 424 36.52 -6.43 -16.94
C ALA A 424 36.66 -4.93 -16.62
N LYS A 425 35.56 -4.19 -16.74
CA LYS A 425 35.38 -2.80 -16.29
C LYS A 425 33.91 -2.57 -15.93
N SER A 426 33.67 -1.69 -14.97
CA SER A 426 32.33 -1.27 -14.55
C SER A 426 32.14 0.23 -14.80
N HIS A 427 30.96 0.62 -15.29
CA HIS A 427 30.55 2.01 -15.47
C HIS A 427 29.25 2.25 -14.71
N LEU A 428 29.33 3.13 -13.71
CA LEU A 428 28.22 3.50 -12.83
C LEU A 428 28.11 5.04 -12.81
N PRO A 429 27.59 5.66 -13.89
CA PRO A 429 27.52 7.11 -14.01
C PRO A 429 26.48 7.69 -13.05
N ILE A 430 26.79 8.85 -12.47
CA ILE A 430 25.84 9.64 -11.67
C ILE A 430 25.12 10.60 -12.61
N LYS A 431 23.79 10.57 -12.61
CA LYS A 431 22.95 11.45 -13.44
C LYS A 431 23.20 12.92 -13.07
N GLU A 432 23.44 13.77 -14.07
CA GLU A 432 23.86 15.17 -13.88
C GLU A 432 22.90 15.96 -12.96
N PHE A 433 21.59 15.77 -13.12
CA PHE A 433 20.57 16.45 -12.29
C PHE A 433 20.53 15.98 -10.82
N ILE A 434 21.13 14.83 -10.51
CA ILE A 434 21.29 14.33 -9.14
C ILE A 434 22.56 14.92 -8.54
N ALA A 435 23.68 14.86 -9.27
CA ALA A 435 24.96 15.43 -8.84
C ALA A 435 24.87 16.96 -8.60
N SER A 436 24.07 17.66 -9.39
CA SER A 436 23.81 19.10 -9.22
C SER A 436 22.73 19.45 -8.18
N SER A 437 22.11 18.46 -7.53
CA SER A 437 21.00 18.70 -6.61
C SER A 437 21.42 19.16 -5.21
N GLY A 438 22.63 18.82 -4.77
CA GLY A 438 23.10 19.06 -3.39
C GLY A 438 22.42 18.19 -2.31
N ILE A 439 21.55 17.25 -2.70
CA ILE A 439 20.72 16.46 -1.76
C ILE A 439 21.49 15.25 -1.17
N LEU A 440 22.54 14.80 -1.85
CA LEU A 440 23.35 13.61 -1.49
C LEU A 440 24.83 13.93 -1.25
N ASP A 441 25.23 15.20 -1.24
CA ASP A 441 26.65 15.61 -1.22
C ASP A 441 27.37 15.25 0.11
N ASP A 442 26.63 14.75 1.10
CA ASP A 442 27.11 14.19 2.37
C ASP A 442 27.87 12.85 2.20
N GLU A 443 27.94 12.24 1.00
CA GLU A 443 28.78 11.03 0.74
C GLU A 443 30.29 11.25 1.03
N ASN A 444 30.75 12.50 1.16
CA ASN A 444 32.12 12.86 1.58
C ASN A 444 32.34 12.93 3.11
N THR A 445 31.41 12.43 3.93
CA THR A 445 31.63 12.42 5.38
C THR A 445 32.80 11.50 5.75
N SER A 446 33.67 11.97 6.65
CA SER A 446 34.95 11.33 7.04
C SER A 446 34.83 9.83 7.27
N SER A 447 35.86 9.05 6.90
CA SER A 447 35.92 7.59 7.12
C SER A 447 35.46 7.12 8.51
N HIS A 448 35.75 7.91 9.54
CA HIS A 448 35.35 7.68 10.94
C HIS A 448 33.83 7.71 11.24
N SER A 449 32.97 8.20 10.34
CA SER A 449 31.51 8.13 10.53
C SER A 449 30.93 6.74 10.27
N SER A 450 31.71 5.88 9.61
CA SER A 450 31.31 4.52 9.25
C SER A 450 31.80 3.44 10.23
N ASP A 451 32.88 3.72 10.96
CA ASP A 451 33.41 2.86 12.03
C ASP A 451 32.33 2.63 13.10
N ALA A 452 32.28 1.43 13.71
CA ALA A 452 31.35 1.10 14.78
C ALA A 452 31.94 0.04 15.72
N ASP A 453 31.50 0.04 16.98
CA ASP A 453 31.86 -0.99 17.94
C ASP A 453 31.57 -2.40 17.40
N VAL A 454 32.56 -3.29 17.53
CA VAL A 454 32.47 -4.70 17.13
C VAL A 454 31.34 -5.41 17.88
N ALA A 455 31.04 -5.03 19.13
CA ALA A 455 29.92 -5.57 19.89
C ALA A 455 28.55 -5.23 19.25
N LEU A 456 28.40 -4.01 18.71
CA LEU A 456 27.19 -3.58 18.01
C LEU A 456 27.05 -4.26 16.64
N LEU A 457 28.16 -4.44 15.91
CA LEU A 457 28.19 -5.13 14.62
C LEU A 457 27.93 -6.64 14.74
N ARG A 458 28.28 -7.26 15.88
CA ARG A 458 28.09 -8.69 16.16
C ARG A 458 26.73 -9.03 16.83
N LEU A 459 25.80 -8.08 16.93
CA LEU A 459 24.46 -8.36 17.46
C LEU A 459 23.79 -9.53 16.67
N PRO A 460 23.24 -10.55 17.35
CA PRO A 460 22.71 -11.74 16.67
C PRO A 460 21.30 -11.54 16.08
N ALA A 461 20.47 -10.64 16.63
CA ALA A 461 19.10 -10.46 16.14
C ALA A 461 19.01 -10.04 14.64
N PRO A 462 19.84 -9.12 14.11
CA PRO A 462 19.87 -8.77 12.68
C PRO A 462 20.17 -9.92 11.70
N SER A 463 20.77 -11.04 12.14
CA SER A 463 21.07 -12.18 11.27
C SER A 463 19.90 -13.16 11.13
N LEU A 464 18.86 -13.07 11.96
CA LEU A 464 17.70 -13.96 11.93
C LEU A 464 16.93 -13.84 10.60
N ARG A 465 16.39 -14.96 10.10
CA ARG A 465 15.59 -15.04 8.86
C ARG A 465 14.34 -15.90 9.06
N GLY A 466 13.37 -15.78 8.14
CA GLY A 466 12.17 -16.62 8.09
C GLY A 466 11.35 -16.65 9.39
N THR A 467 10.83 -17.83 9.72
CA THR A 467 10.03 -18.04 10.93
C THR A 467 10.78 -17.65 12.21
N PHE A 468 12.11 -17.79 12.27
CA PHE A 468 12.92 -17.37 13.43
C PHE A 468 12.92 -15.85 13.64
N ALA A 469 13.07 -15.07 12.56
CA ALA A 469 12.94 -13.62 12.62
C ALA A 469 11.53 -13.20 13.05
N LYS A 470 10.49 -13.87 12.52
CA LYS A 470 9.10 -13.56 12.84
C LYS A 470 8.73 -13.95 14.28
N ALA A 471 9.23 -15.08 14.78
CA ALA A 471 9.09 -15.51 16.16
C ALA A 471 9.82 -14.56 17.14
N TYR A 472 11.01 -14.07 16.77
CA TYR A 472 11.72 -13.05 17.55
C TYR A 472 10.90 -11.76 17.70
N VAL A 473 10.25 -11.28 16.64
CA VAL A 473 9.35 -10.11 16.71
C VAL A 473 8.19 -10.35 17.68
N LEU A 474 7.62 -11.56 17.73
CA LEU A 474 6.58 -11.90 18.71
C LEU A 474 7.13 -11.92 20.15
N LEU A 475 8.34 -12.43 20.37
CA LEU A 475 8.99 -12.47 21.68
C LEU A 475 9.40 -11.08 22.18
N ALA A 476 9.92 -10.21 21.30
CA ALA A 476 10.23 -8.82 21.60
C ALA A 476 8.96 -8.00 21.90
N LYS A 477 7.88 -8.22 21.13
CA LYS A 477 6.56 -7.65 21.46
C LYS A 477 6.06 -8.15 22.82
N LEU A 478 6.29 -9.42 23.17
CA LEU A 478 5.88 -9.97 24.47
C LEU A 478 6.65 -9.29 25.61
N VAL A 479 7.97 -9.16 25.54
CA VAL A 479 8.75 -8.50 26.59
C VAL A 479 8.41 -7.01 26.73
N SER A 480 8.03 -6.34 25.64
CA SER A 480 7.58 -4.93 25.69
C SER A 480 6.26 -4.74 26.46
N LEU A 481 5.45 -5.81 26.62
CA LEU A 481 4.17 -5.77 27.34
C LEU A 481 4.28 -6.17 28.81
N VAL A 482 5.16 -7.13 29.15
CA VAL A 482 5.28 -7.66 30.53
C VAL A 482 6.58 -7.25 31.26
N GLY A 483 7.63 -6.88 30.53
CA GLY A 483 8.98 -6.73 31.09
C GLY A 483 9.74 -8.06 31.24
N TRP A 484 11.07 -7.97 31.33
CA TRP A 484 11.96 -9.15 31.32
C TRP A 484 11.74 -10.09 32.51
N ASP A 485 11.66 -9.55 33.74
CA ASP A 485 11.52 -10.36 34.95
C ASP A 485 10.20 -11.15 35.00
N GLU A 486 9.09 -10.53 34.59
CA GLU A 486 7.80 -11.22 34.49
C GLU A 486 7.78 -12.24 33.33
N LEU A 487 8.45 -11.93 32.21
CA LEU A 487 8.62 -12.90 31.13
C LEU A 487 9.40 -14.14 31.60
N LEU A 488 10.45 -13.97 32.41
CA LEU A 488 11.18 -15.10 33.02
C LEU A 488 10.35 -15.88 34.04
N LYS A 489 9.45 -15.20 34.79
CA LYS A 489 8.46 -15.89 35.64
C LYS A 489 7.48 -16.71 34.81
N CYS A 490 6.91 -16.16 33.74
CA CYS A 490 6.06 -16.91 32.81
C CYS A 490 6.82 -18.11 32.20
N ARG A 491 8.07 -17.90 31.75
CA ARG A 491 8.94 -18.95 31.21
C ARG A 491 9.15 -20.09 32.21
N SER A 492 9.53 -19.78 33.46
CA SER A 492 9.80 -20.78 34.51
C SER A 492 8.54 -21.45 35.10
N GLN A 493 7.38 -20.81 35.01
CA GLN A 493 6.09 -21.44 35.34
C GLN A 493 5.67 -22.47 34.29
N VAL A 494 5.89 -22.15 33.01
CA VAL A 494 5.41 -22.92 31.86
C VAL A 494 6.38 -24.04 31.44
N PHE A 495 7.69 -23.79 31.49
CA PHE A 495 8.70 -24.69 30.94
C PHE A 495 9.58 -25.39 31.98
N VAL A 496 10.01 -26.60 31.62
CA VAL A 496 11.17 -27.31 32.18
C VAL A 496 12.35 -27.08 31.23
N MET A 497 13.54 -26.85 31.80
CA MET A 497 14.77 -26.79 31.00
C MET A 497 15.20 -28.20 30.56
N GLU A 498 15.89 -28.34 29.42
CA GLU A 498 16.27 -29.67 28.92
C GLU A 498 17.16 -30.44 29.92
N GLU A 499 18.04 -29.74 30.64
CA GLU A 499 18.88 -30.31 31.70
C GLU A 499 18.06 -30.78 32.91
N GLU A 500 17.07 -30.00 33.34
CA GLU A 500 16.14 -30.38 34.44
C GLU A 500 15.27 -31.58 34.03
N TYR A 501 14.79 -31.62 32.78
CA TYR A 501 14.01 -32.73 32.24
C TYR A 501 14.84 -34.02 32.13
N ARG A 502 16.08 -33.92 31.65
CA ARG A 502 17.05 -35.03 31.61
C ARG A 502 17.41 -35.50 33.01
N ALA A 503 17.64 -34.60 33.96
CA ALA A 503 17.91 -34.94 35.36
C ALA A 503 16.72 -35.63 36.02
N HIS A 504 15.48 -35.21 35.73
CA HIS A 504 14.28 -35.88 36.24
C HIS A 504 14.08 -37.27 35.62
N ARG A 505 14.26 -37.43 34.30
CA ARG A 505 14.23 -38.76 33.65
C ARG A 505 15.40 -39.66 34.05
N ALA A 506 16.48 -39.11 34.61
CA ALA A 506 17.57 -39.88 35.21
C ALA A 506 17.31 -40.24 36.69
N ALA A 507 16.45 -39.47 37.38
CA ALA A 507 16.03 -39.74 38.75
C ALA A 507 14.85 -40.72 38.83
N ASP A 508 13.90 -40.63 37.89
CA ASP A 508 12.82 -41.60 37.71
C ASP A 508 13.33 -42.83 36.93
N GLY A 509 13.75 -43.87 37.65
CA GLY A 509 14.12 -45.15 37.05
C GLY A 509 12.95 -45.83 36.31
N PRO A 510 13.23 -46.79 35.40
CA PRO A 510 12.19 -47.39 34.55
C PRO A 510 11.21 -48.22 35.37
N SER A 511 9.96 -47.76 35.49
CA SER A 511 8.88 -48.51 36.12
C SER A 511 8.21 -49.46 35.12
N GLU A 512 8.34 -50.77 35.35
CA GLU A 512 7.53 -51.78 34.67
C GLU A 512 6.02 -51.59 34.99
N SER A 513 5.16 -51.76 33.99
CA SER A 513 3.70 -51.87 34.18
C SER A 513 3.20 -53.25 33.73
N PRO A 514 2.29 -53.90 34.47
CA PRO A 514 2.12 -55.35 34.40
C PRO A 514 1.24 -55.85 33.24
N LEU A 515 1.63 -56.98 32.66
CA LEU A 515 0.82 -57.77 31.73
C LEU A 515 -0.35 -58.45 32.47
N VAL A 516 -1.56 -58.30 31.92
CA VAL A 516 -2.72 -59.16 32.25
C VAL A 516 -3.30 -59.70 30.94
N PRO A 517 -3.43 -61.03 30.79
CA PRO A 517 -3.86 -61.64 29.53
C PRO A 517 -5.38 -61.71 29.41
N ASN A 518 -5.91 -61.65 28.18
CA ASN A 518 -7.28 -62.04 27.89
C ASN A 518 -7.32 -62.89 26.61
N GLY A 519 -7.79 -64.13 26.73
CA GLY A 519 -8.08 -65.00 25.60
C GLY A 519 -9.53 -64.84 25.13
N GLY A 520 -9.76 -64.96 23.83
CA GLY A 520 -11.10 -64.91 23.22
C GLY A 520 -11.09 -65.72 21.92
N THR A 521 -11.89 -66.77 21.87
CA THR A 521 -11.91 -67.80 20.81
C THR A 521 -12.50 -67.34 19.48
N GLU A 522 -12.04 -67.99 18.41
CA GLU A 522 -12.54 -67.89 17.03
C GLU A 522 -14.03 -68.27 16.89
N SER A 523 -14.72 -67.65 15.93
CA SER A 523 -15.76 -68.31 15.11
C SER A 523 -15.93 -67.56 13.78
N ALA A 524 -16.38 -68.26 12.74
CA ALA A 524 -16.07 -67.91 11.35
C ALA A 524 -17.28 -67.53 10.47
N SER A 525 -16.94 -67.04 9.26
CA SER A 525 -17.60 -67.26 7.95
C SER A 525 -18.41 -66.12 7.30
N GLY A 526 -18.15 -65.89 6.00
CA GLY A 526 -19.13 -65.42 5.01
C GLY A 526 -18.85 -64.09 4.27
N THR A 527 -18.14 -64.16 3.13
CA THR A 527 -18.43 -63.54 1.79
C THR A 527 -19.37 -62.31 1.70
N ASP A 528 -19.16 -61.28 0.87
CA ASP A 528 -18.33 -61.18 -0.36
C ASP A 528 -18.04 -59.71 -0.81
N GLU A 529 -17.08 -59.54 -1.72
CA GLU A 529 -16.76 -58.42 -2.64
C GLU A 529 -17.24 -56.96 -2.40
N THR A 530 -16.29 -56.01 -2.31
CA THR A 530 -16.06 -54.97 -3.36
C THR A 530 -14.79 -54.14 -3.09
N GLU A 531 -13.99 -53.87 -4.12
CA GLU A 531 -12.67 -53.24 -4.00
C GLU A 531 -12.69 -51.70 -4.05
N GLY A 532 -11.80 -51.08 -3.24
CA GLY A 532 -11.35 -49.71 -3.41
C GLY A 532 -9.99 -49.53 -2.70
N PRO A 533 -8.96 -48.95 -3.35
CA PRO A 533 -7.65 -48.80 -2.72
C PRO A 533 -7.67 -47.67 -1.68
N GLY A 534 -7.49 -48.03 -0.41
CA GLY A 534 -7.27 -47.07 0.68
C GLY A 534 -5.91 -46.35 0.58
N PRO A 535 -5.72 -45.24 1.31
CA PRO A 535 -4.51 -44.44 1.23
C PRO A 535 -3.27 -45.19 1.73
N LEU A 536 -2.18 -45.09 0.97
CA LEU A 536 -0.85 -45.59 1.36
C LEU A 536 -0.36 -44.85 2.60
N ALA A 537 -0.13 -45.59 3.68
CA ALA A 537 0.60 -45.10 4.84
C ALA A 537 2.08 -44.91 4.47
N LEU A 538 2.63 -43.72 4.70
CA LEU A 538 4.08 -43.53 4.76
C LEU A 538 4.56 -43.90 6.17
N ALA A 539 5.50 -44.83 6.23
CA ALA A 539 6.17 -45.19 7.47
C ALA A 539 7.04 -44.04 7.98
N THR A 540 6.98 -43.80 9.29
CA THR A 540 8.01 -43.09 10.04
C THR A 540 9.02 -44.10 10.55
N ASP A 541 10.18 -44.19 9.90
CA ASP A 541 11.33 -44.91 10.45
C ASP A 541 12.10 -43.94 11.36
N ASP A 542 12.09 -44.21 12.65
CA ASP A 542 12.87 -43.50 13.66
C ASP A 542 13.53 -44.52 14.62
N GLU A 543 14.66 -44.12 15.19
CA GLU A 543 15.55 -44.87 16.10
C GLU A 543 16.38 -46.06 15.56
N ALA A 544 17.70 -45.83 15.46
CA ALA A 544 18.72 -46.81 15.83
C ALA A 544 19.93 -46.11 16.48
N SER A 545 19.96 -46.07 17.82
CA SER A 545 21.10 -45.62 18.63
C SER A 545 21.40 -46.66 19.71
N GLU A 546 22.46 -47.46 19.53
CA GLU A 546 22.96 -48.35 20.58
C GLU A 546 24.21 -47.80 21.29
N LYS A 547 24.35 -48.20 22.56
CA LYS A 547 25.42 -47.85 23.53
C LYS A 547 26.75 -48.54 23.10
N ALA A 548 27.94 -48.25 23.64
CA ALA A 548 28.32 -48.23 25.06
C ALA A 548 29.75 -47.61 25.30
N PRO A 549 30.58 -47.94 26.33
CA PRO A 549 31.05 -46.89 27.26
C PRO A 549 32.59 -46.76 27.44
N SER A 550 33.03 -45.69 28.14
CA SER A 550 34.22 -45.54 29.04
C SER A 550 35.53 -46.32 28.78
N VAL A 551 36.75 -45.76 28.87
CA VAL A 551 37.43 -45.23 30.08
C VAL A 551 38.71 -44.44 29.67
N LYS A 552 39.13 -43.48 30.51
CA LYS A 552 40.44 -42.80 30.66
C LYS A 552 41.65 -43.40 29.91
N GLU A 553 42.48 -42.51 29.34
CA GLU A 553 43.96 -42.62 29.35
C GLU A 553 44.57 -41.21 29.57
N ALA A 554 45.80 -41.15 30.08
CA ALA A 554 46.55 -39.94 30.41
C ALA A 554 48.03 -40.12 30.04
N GLU A 555 48.69 -39.04 29.59
CA GLU A 555 50.16 -38.90 29.41
C GLU A 555 50.77 -39.89 28.35
N GLU A 556 51.82 -39.59 27.58
CA GLU A 556 52.88 -38.56 27.58
C GLU A 556 53.58 -38.51 26.19
N GLU A 557 54.39 -37.47 25.93
CA GLU A 557 55.52 -37.37 24.94
C GLU A 557 55.24 -37.55 23.41
N GLU A 558 55.48 -36.52 22.56
CA GLU A 558 56.70 -36.23 21.76
C GLU A 558 57.02 -37.28 20.64
N GLU A 559 57.41 -36.94 19.40
CA GLU A 559 58.05 -35.73 18.85
C GLU A 559 57.85 -35.61 17.29
N ASN A 560 58.18 -34.43 16.74
CA ASN A 560 58.71 -34.13 15.38
C ASN A 560 57.85 -33.81 14.12
N GLN A 561 58.08 -32.57 13.64
CA GLN A 561 58.53 -32.17 12.28
C GLN A 561 57.55 -31.98 11.09
N SER A 562 57.03 -30.74 11.01
CA SER A 562 57.40 -29.68 10.03
C SER A 562 57.13 -29.76 8.50
N GLU A 563 56.83 -28.56 7.96
CA GLU A 563 56.88 -28.09 6.55
C GLU A 563 55.71 -28.40 5.58
N ALA A 564 55.35 -27.57 4.58
CA ALA A 564 55.43 -26.10 4.39
C ALA A 564 54.76 -25.66 3.03
N VAL A 565 54.07 -24.49 3.00
CA VAL A 565 54.10 -23.47 1.88
C VAL A 565 53.41 -23.87 0.53
N PRO A 566 52.75 -22.97 -0.27
CA PRO A 566 53.17 -21.59 -0.56
C PRO A 566 52.13 -20.44 -0.64
N SER A 567 52.66 -19.21 -0.59
CA SER A 567 52.05 -17.94 -1.03
C SER A 567 52.51 -17.63 -2.49
N ILE A 568 52.53 -16.44 -3.13
CA ILE A 568 52.35 -15.00 -2.80
C ILE A 568 52.07 -14.29 -4.18
N PRO A 569 51.42 -13.10 -4.32
CA PRO A 569 52.15 -11.84 -4.06
C PRO A 569 51.35 -10.61 -3.57
N THR A 570 52.09 -9.71 -2.91
CA THR A 570 51.71 -8.36 -2.50
C THR A 570 52.48 -7.33 -3.35
N ILE A 571 51.90 -6.14 -3.60
CA ILE A 571 52.65 -4.98 -4.14
C ILE A 571 53.00 -4.05 -2.98
N ALA A 572 54.26 -3.62 -2.92
CA ALA A 572 54.80 -2.78 -1.85
C ALA A 572 54.82 -1.28 -2.21
N VAL A 573 54.80 -0.43 -1.18
CA VAL A 573 55.26 0.96 -1.25
C VAL A 573 56.20 1.19 -0.06
N ASN A 574 57.41 1.69 -0.33
CA ASN A 574 58.44 1.94 0.68
C ASN A 574 58.20 3.27 1.42
N GLY A 575 58.56 3.31 2.70
CA GLY A 575 58.74 4.54 3.48
C GLY A 575 59.92 4.36 4.44
N GLN A 576 60.99 5.13 4.25
CA GLN A 576 62.19 5.09 5.10
C GLN A 576 62.02 5.97 6.34
N THR A 577 62.61 5.56 7.45
CA THR A 577 62.75 6.34 8.69
C THR A 577 64.09 7.08 8.72
N GLU A 578 64.10 8.37 9.08
CA GLU A 578 65.29 9.10 9.55
C GLU A 578 64.94 9.98 10.77
N ASP A 579 65.98 10.37 11.51
CA ASP A 579 65.92 10.74 12.93
C ASP A 579 65.56 12.20 13.26
N GLY A 580 64.89 12.35 14.41
CA GLY A 580 65.41 13.14 15.55
C GLY A 580 65.45 14.67 15.51
N GLN A 581 64.62 15.30 16.37
CA GLN A 581 65.07 16.47 17.16
C GLN A 581 64.24 16.65 18.46
N GLN A 582 64.89 17.22 19.49
CA GLN A 582 64.37 17.36 20.85
C GLN A 582 63.97 18.82 21.20
N ILE A 583 62.85 18.95 21.92
CA ILE A 583 62.60 19.86 23.08
C ILE A 583 62.61 21.40 22.86
N ASP A 584 61.50 22.08 23.20
CA ASP A 584 61.44 23.14 24.24
C ASP A 584 59.99 23.67 24.52
N GLY A 585 59.64 23.89 25.81
CA GLY A 585 58.50 24.70 26.35
C GLY A 585 57.06 24.16 26.19
N ASP A 586 56.32 23.62 27.17
CA ASP A 586 55.88 24.13 28.52
C ASP A 586 54.86 25.30 28.40
N ASP A 587 53.66 25.36 29.03
CA ASP A 587 52.96 24.55 30.07
C ASP A 587 51.41 24.80 29.97
N SER A 588 50.56 23.81 30.27
CA SER A 588 49.34 23.96 31.11
C SER A 588 48.50 22.66 31.18
N SER A 589 48.36 22.13 32.40
CA SER A 589 47.59 20.95 32.81
C SER A 589 46.26 20.63 32.08
N ALA A 590 46.17 19.43 31.51
CA ALA A 590 44.92 18.71 31.30
C ALA A 590 44.98 17.36 32.05
N ALA A 591 43.98 17.07 32.88
CA ALA A 591 43.93 15.80 33.61
C ALA A 591 43.50 14.66 32.66
N GLU A 592 44.31 13.61 32.58
CA GLU A 592 44.01 12.43 31.76
C GLU A 592 42.75 11.72 32.28
N ILE A 593 41.77 11.53 31.40
CA ILE A 593 40.63 10.65 31.63
C ILE A 593 41.09 9.23 31.29
N PRO A 594 40.96 8.24 32.19
CA PRO A 594 41.43 6.89 31.93
C PRO A 594 40.58 6.19 30.87
N THR A 595 41.12 6.05 29.65
CA THR A 595 40.57 5.14 28.64
C THR A 595 40.72 3.69 29.10
N ILE A 596 39.61 3.05 29.47
CA ILE A 596 39.55 1.61 29.70
C ILE A 596 39.70 0.91 28.35
N LYS A 597 40.77 0.15 28.17
CA LYS A 597 40.96 -0.73 27.01
C LYS A 597 40.19 -2.02 27.24
N VAL A 598 39.14 -2.25 26.47
CA VAL A 598 38.49 -3.57 26.39
C VAL A 598 39.39 -4.49 25.59
N SER A 599 39.84 -5.58 26.21
CA SER A 599 40.68 -6.61 25.61
C SER A 599 39.84 -7.80 25.17
N THR A 600 40.28 -8.50 24.12
CA THR A 600 39.54 -9.59 23.47
C THR A 600 39.45 -10.87 24.31
N GLU A 601 38.23 -11.41 24.42
CA GLU A 601 37.92 -12.85 24.55
C GLU A 601 38.76 -13.69 25.57
N SER A 602 38.75 -13.32 26.87
CA SER A 602 39.09 -14.27 27.96
C SER A 602 38.41 -14.05 29.33
N ASP A 603 37.97 -12.84 29.70
CA ASP A 603 37.72 -12.46 31.11
C ASP A 603 36.25 -12.55 31.59
N GLY A 604 35.47 -13.50 31.07
CA GLY A 604 34.02 -13.64 31.35
C GLY A 604 33.62 -13.98 32.81
N GLU A 605 34.57 -14.21 33.71
CA GLU A 605 34.30 -14.31 35.16
C GLU A 605 34.50 -12.98 35.89
N ARG A 606 35.47 -12.17 35.42
CA ARG A 606 35.81 -10.87 36.01
C ARG A 606 34.72 -9.83 35.75
N GLU A 607 34.17 -9.83 34.54
CA GLU A 607 32.99 -9.01 34.19
C GLU A 607 31.77 -9.34 35.07
N ARG A 608 31.62 -10.59 35.51
CA ARG A 608 30.54 -11.02 36.41
C ARG A 608 30.72 -10.53 37.84
N GLU A 609 31.95 -10.39 38.32
CA GLU A 609 32.23 -9.72 39.59
C GLU A 609 32.07 -8.20 39.50
N GLU A 610 32.47 -7.58 38.39
CA GLU A 610 32.29 -6.15 38.17
C GLU A 610 30.80 -5.77 38.00
N LEU A 611 30.00 -6.62 37.35
CA LEU A 611 28.53 -6.50 37.30
C LEU A 611 27.90 -6.51 38.70
N LYS A 612 28.23 -7.50 39.55
CA LYS A 612 27.75 -7.53 40.94
C LYS A 612 28.17 -6.27 41.70
N ARG A 613 29.44 -5.84 41.55
CA ARG A 613 29.98 -4.64 42.19
C ARG A 613 29.28 -3.35 41.70
N PHE A 614 28.82 -3.32 40.46
CA PHE A 614 28.03 -2.22 39.89
C PHE A 614 26.56 -2.23 40.38
N GLU A 615 25.91 -3.40 40.43
CA GLU A 615 24.55 -3.56 41.00
C GLU A 615 24.50 -3.18 42.49
N GLU A 616 25.56 -3.50 43.24
CA GLU A 616 25.70 -3.14 44.65
C GLU A 616 25.98 -1.64 44.86
N SER A 617 26.49 -0.94 43.84
CA SER A 617 26.87 0.48 43.90
C SER A 617 25.68 1.43 44.04
N GLU A 618 25.93 2.64 44.55
CA GLU A 618 24.90 3.69 44.66
C GLU A 618 24.35 4.12 43.29
N ALA A 619 25.16 4.02 42.23
CA ALA A 619 24.73 4.30 40.86
C ALA A 619 23.77 3.22 40.31
N GLY A 620 24.09 1.94 40.52
CA GLY A 620 23.22 0.82 40.14
C GLY A 620 21.86 0.85 40.86
N ARG A 621 21.85 1.22 42.15
CA ARG A 621 20.60 1.40 42.92
C ARG A 621 19.74 2.54 42.39
N LYS A 622 20.33 3.71 42.08
CA LYS A 622 19.60 4.86 41.49
C LYS A 622 19.07 4.56 40.09
N ALA A 623 19.81 3.80 39.28
CA ALA A 623 19.32 3.35 37.97
C ALA A 623 18.04 2.49 38.09
N ARG A 624 17.94 1.68 39.16
CA ARG A 624 16.77 0.82 39.43
C ARG A 624 15.51 1.60 39.83
N GLU A 625 15.64 2.74 40.50
CA GLU A 625 14.50 3.59 40.89
C GLU A 625 13.87 4.35 39.71
N VAL A 626 14.65 4.66 38.67
CA VAL A 626 14.17 5.43 37.50
C VAL A 626 13.28 4.60 36.56
N VAL A 627 13.34 3.26 36.63
CA VAL A 627 12.55 2.36 35.77
C VAL A 627 11.08 2.23 36.24
N GLY A 628 10.78 2.61 37.49
CA GLY A 628 9.46 2.38 38.09
C GLY A 628 8.54 3.60 38.18
N LYS A 629 7.94 4.06 37.05
CA LYS A 629 6.65 4.80 37.00
C LYS A 629 6.17 5.20 35.58
N PRO A 630 5.00 4.73 35.14
CA PRO A 630 4.16 5.41 34.14
C PRO A 630 3.19 6.44 34.78
N ASN A 631 2.61 7.31 33.94
CA ASN A 631 2.00 8.60 34.34
C ASN A 631 0.71 8.57 35.18
N GLN A 632 0.57 9.60 36.02
CA GLN A 632 -0.69 10.09 36.58
C GLN A 632 -1.50 10.83 35.52
N ALA A 633 -2.72 10.37 35.21
CA ALA A 633 -3.73 11.17 34.48
C ALA A 633 -5.15 10.57 34.60
N ARG A 634 -5.73 10.51 35.80
CA ARG A 634 -7.19 10.30 36.04
C ARG A 634 -7.55 10.45 37.52
N GLN A 635 -7.78 11.69 37.96
CA GLN A 635 -8.51 11.99 39.20
C GLN A 635 -9.13 13.38 39.09
N ALA A 636 -10.43 13.42 38.79
CA ALA A 636 -11.24 14.64 38.76
C ALA A 636 -12.74 14.27 38.85
N SER A 637 -13.16 13.76 40.01
CA SER A 637 -14.53 13.83 40.57
C SER A 637 -14.63 12.91 41.80
N GLU A 638 -14.84 13.50 42.97
CA GLU A 638 -15.51 12.87 44.13
C GLU A 638 -16.97 12.48 43.72
N GLU A 639 -17.82 11.78 44.48
CA GLU A 639 -18.05 11.77 45.93
C GLU A 639 -19.02 10.60 46.28
N ASP A 640 -19.07 10.15 47.56
CA ASP A 640 -20.10 9.28 48.20
C ASP A 640 -20.42 7.86 47.62
N GLY A 641 -20.89 6.85 48.38
CA GLY A 641 -21.11 6.72 49.83
C GLY A 641 -22.09 5.57 50.17
N GLU A 642 -21.68 4.60 51.01
CA GLU A 642 -22.51 3.54 51.67
C GLU A 642 -23.28 2.53 50.74
N ALA A 643 -23.74 1.31 51.11
CA ALA A 643 -23.70 0.49 52.33
C ALA A 643 -23.79 -1.04 52.02
N GLY A 644 -23.28 -1.90 52.91
CA GLY A 644 -23.74 -3.29 53.15
C GLY A 644 -23.49 -4.39 52.07
N SER A 645 -23.35 -5.68 52.40
CA SER A 645 -23.41 -6.38 53.70
C SER A 645 -22.62 -7.70 53.68
N ASN A 646 -22.08 -8.10 54.83
CA ASN A 646 -21.25 -9.30 55.02
C ASN A 646 -21.97 -10.64 54.79
N ALA A 647 -21.18 -11.66 54.43
CA ALA A 647 -21.35 -13.02 54.96
C ALA A 647 -19.97 -13.72 55.10
N ALA A 648 -19.42 -13.72 56.32
CA ALA A 648 -18.22 -14.47 56.68
C ALA A 648 -18.40 -15.06 58.10
N ALA A 649 -18.09 -16.35 58.23
CA ALA A 649 -17.95 -17.19 59.43
C ALA A 649 -17.92 -18.65 58.93
N ASP A 650 -17.26 -19.64 59.49
CA ASP A 650 -16.16 -19.84 60.45
C ASP A 650 -15.63 -21.28 60.12
N ALA A 651 -14.54 -21.88 60.60
CA ALA A 651 -13.80 -21.74 61.84
C ALA A 651 -12.41 -22.42 61.74
N VAL A 652 -11.42 -21.86 62.45
CA VAL A 652 -10.48 -22.53 63.38
C VAL A 652 -9.38 -23.48 62.85
N ALA A 653 -8.21 -23.39 63.50
CA ALA A 653 -6.93 -23.98 63.12
C ALA A 653 -6.46 -25.09 64.09
N THR A 654 -5.48 -25.89 63.65
CA THR A 654 -4.29 -26.28 64.46
C THR A 654 -3.15 -26.79 63.56
N SER A 655 -1.91 -26.59 64.02
CA SER A 655 -0.66 -27.20 63.51
C SER A 655 -0.57 -28.70 63.88
N GLU A 656 0.32 -29.56 63.37
CA GLU A 656 1.67 -29.41 62.80
C GLU A 656 1.94 -30.44 61.68
N GLY A 657 3.03 -30.27 60.92
CA GLY A 657 3.56 -31.33 60.05
C GLY A 657 4.50 -30.86 58.95
N LYS A 658 5.82 -30.87 59.20
CA LYS A 658 6.81 -30.66 58.13
C LYS A 658 6.89 -31.91 57.23
N SER A 659 6.51 -31.77 55.97
CA SER A 659 7.06 -32.59 54.89
C SER A 659 7.37 -31.70 53.69
N SER A 660 8.60 -31.82 53.18
CA SER A 660 9.05 -31.14 51.97
C SER A 660 8.58 -31.92 50.74
N SER A 661 7.51 -31.45 50.09
CA SER A 661 7.14 -31.89 48.74
C SER A 661 7.69 -30.89 47.71
N SER A 662 8.49 -31.40 46.77
CA SER A 662 8.95 -30.64 45.61
C SER A 662 7.74 -30.23 44.74
N PRO A 663 7.68 -29.01 44.17
CA PRO A 663 6.59 -28.62 43.29
C PRO A 663 6.57 -29.50 42.03
N THR A 664 5.39 -30.01 41.70
CA THR A 664 5.18 -31.10 40.74
C THR A 664 5.63 -30.73 39.32
N ILE A 665 6.70 -31.37 38.83
CA ILE A 665 7.24 -31.15 37.47
C ILE A 665 6.29 -31.62 36.36
N GLN A 666 5.32 -32.49 36.68
CA GLN A 666 4.37 -33.10 35.75
C GLN A 666 3.49 -32.11 34.93
N ASN A 667 3.36 -30.85 35.34
CA ASN A 667 2.50 -29.86 34.66
C ASN A 667 3.24 -28.89 33.72
N LYS A 668 4.56 -28.99 33.59
CA LYS A 668 5.39 -28.10 32.76
C LYS A 668 5.76 -28.76 31.42
N ARG A 669 5.94 -27.98 30.36
CA ARG A 669 6.36 -28.46 29.02
C ARG A 669 7.87 -28.29 28.79
N LEU A 670 8.45 -28.99 27.83
CA LEU A 670 9.82 -28.70 27.40
C LEU A 670 9.85 -27.37 26.62
N CYS A 671 10.82 -26.51 26.90
CA CYS A 671 11.11 -25.37 26.04
C CYS A 671 11.87 -25.84 24.79
N GLU A 672 11.41 -25.47 23.61
CA GLU A 672 12.11 -25.74 22.37
C GLU A 672 13.47 -25.02 22.34
N ARG A 673 14.52 -25.72 21.87
CA ARG A 673 15.88 -25.17 21.85
C ARG A 673 16.00 -23.89 21.03
N TRP A 674 15.24 -23.78 19.94
CA TRP A 674 15.23 -22.58 19.12
C TRP A 674 14.63 -21.38 19.87
N LEU A 675 13.62 -21.60 20.71
CA LEU A 675 13.00 -20.53 21.50
C LEU A 675 13.94 -20.09 22.62
N ASP A 676 14.66 -21.01 23.25
CA ASP A 676 15.69 -20.70 24.25
C ASP A 676 16.84 -19.87 23.65
N ASN A 677 17.30 -20.23 22.43
CA ASN A 677 18.25 -19.40 21.68
C ASN A 677 17.69 -18.00 21.42
N LEU A 678 16.40 -17.85 21.07
CA LEU A 678 15.78 -16.53 20.90
C LEU A 678 15.67 -15.74 22.23
N PHE A 679 15.52 -16.40 23.38
CA PHE A 679 15.62 -15.75 24.69
C PHE A 679 17.02 -15.18 24.94
N MET A 680 18.09 -15.89 24.57
CA MET A 680 19.46 -15.38 24.67
C MET A 680 19.71 -14.21 23.71
N VAL A 681 19.22 -14.31 22.47
CA VAL A 681 19.28 -13.21 21.48
C VAL A 681 18.54 -11.95 21.99
N LEU A 682 17.37 -12.12 22.61
CA LEU A 682 16.60 -11.02 23.19
C LEU A 682 17.29 -10.42 24.42
N TYR A 683 17.89 -11.26 25.27
CA TYR A 683 18.67 -10.79 26.42
C TYR A 683 19.85 -9.91 25.97
N GLU A 684 20.55 -10.27 24.90
CA GLU A 684 21.65 -9.46 24.36
C GLU A 684 21.18 -8.11 23.82
N ASP A 685 20.10 -8.08 23.03
CA ASP A 685 19.49 -6.83 22.56
C ASP A 685 19.07 -5.94 23.77
N LEU A 686 18.41 -6.50 24.79
CA LEU A 686 18.01 -5.79 26.01
C LEU A 686 19.21 -5.29 26.84
N ARG A 687 20.28 -6.08 26.95
CA ARG A 687 21.52 -5.75 27.66
C ARG A 687 22.18 -4.52 27.05
N ILE A 688 22.41 -4.55 25.73
CA ILE A 688 23.02 -3.45 24.99
C ILE A 688 22.15 -2.19 25.03
N PHE A 689 20.82 -2.33 24.88
CA PHE A 689 19.89 -1.20 24.99
C PHE A 689 19.92 -0.55 26.39
N THR A 690 20.00 -1.36 27.45
CA THR A 690 20.06 -0.88 28.83
C THR A 690 21.38 -0.14 29.11
N ILE A 691 22.51 -0.68 28.65
CA ILE A 691 23.83 -0.03 28.74
C ILE A 691 23.79 1.34 28.03
N TRP A 692 23.33 1.38 26.78
CA TRP A 692 23.21 2.62 26.02
C TRP A 692 22.32 3.67 26.74
N ARG A 693 21.18 3.27 27.29
CA ARG A 693 20.33 4.20 28.07
C ARG A 693 21.01 4.70 29.34
N ALA A 694 21.77 3.85 30.04
CA ALA A 694 22.54 4.25 31.22
C ALA A 694 23.67 5.23 30.85
N GLU A 695 24.40 4.99 29.76
CA GLU A 695 25.41 5.92 29.23
C GLU A 695 24.78 7.28 28.89
N VAL A 696 23.69 7.31 28.12
CA VAL A 696 22.98 8.55 27.77
C VAL A 696 22.53 9.32 29.02
N ALA A 697 22.02 8.64 30.03
CA ALA A 697 21.62 9.26 31.29
C ALA A 697 22.82 9.84 32.07
N HIS A 698 23.94 9.11 32.13
CA HIS A 698 25.18 9.53 32.78
C HIS A 698 25.77 10.79 32.13
N PHE A 699 25.93 10.80 30.80
CA PHE A 699 26.43 11.96 30.06
C PHE A 699 25.49 13.17 30.19
N LYS A 700 24.17 12.95 30.14
CA LYS A 700 23.17 14.01 30.35
C LYS A 700 23.24 14.61 31.75
N ALA A 701 23.49 13.81 32.79
CA ALA A 701 23.68 14.29 34.16
C ALA A 701 24.98 15.09 34.35
N GLN A 702 26.02 14.79 33.57
CA GLN A 702 27.29 15.53 33.55
C GLN A 702 27.30 16.74 32.60
N HIS A 703 26.18 17.01 31.90
CA HIS A 703 26.08 18.01 30.83
C HIS A 703 27.12 17.84 29.70
N LEU A 704 27.63 16.61 29.49
CA LEU A 704 28.59 16.30 28.43
C LEU A 704 27.87 15.81 27.16
N PRO A 705 28.38 16.15 25.95
CA PRO A 705 27.80 15.66 24.71
C PRO A 705 28.12 14.17 24.53
N TYR A 706 27.10 13.32 24.59
CA TYR A 706 27.22 11.90 24.27
C TYR A 706 27.39 11.72 22.75
N ARG A 707 28.55 11.22 22.33
CA ARG A 707 28.92 11.03 20.92
C ARG A 707 29.11 9.54 20.62
N LYS A 708 28.54 9.13 19.49
CA LYS A 708 28.65 7.81 18.82
C LYS A 708 28.68 8.09 17.32
N THR A 709 29.24 7.19 16.50
CA THR A 709 29.33 7.38 15.04
C THR A 709 27.96 7.27 14.37
N GLY A 710 27.87 7.68 13.11
CA GLY A 710 26.63 7.54 12.32
C GLY A 710 26.18 6.07 12.18
N THR A 711 27.11 5.11 12.06
CA THR A 711 26.78 3.68 12.02
C THR A 711 26.33 3.14 13.37
N GLU A 712 26.96 3.55 14.47
CA GLU A 712 26.50 3.16 15.81
C GLU A 712 25.07 3.65 16.09
N TRP A 713 24.77 4.91 15.75
CA TRP A 713 23.41 5.46 15.87
C TRP A 713 22.37 4.73 15.00
N GLU A 714 22.74 4.29 13.79
CA GLU A 714 21.87 3.47 12.95
C GLU A 714 21.54 2.12 13.62
N ILE A 715 22.55 1.42 14.16
CA ILE A 715 22.38 0.13 14.82
C ILE A 715 21.56 0.27 16.12
N LEU A 716 21.83 1.31 16.91
CA LEU A 716 21.08 1.62 18.14
C LEU A 716 19.62 2.00 17.83
N GLY A 717 19.37 2.69 16.71
CA GLY A 717 18.02 2.96 16.21
C GLY A 717 17.27 1.70 15.79
N GLU A 718 17.92 0.80 15.03
CA GLU A 718 17.36 -0.52 14.68
C GLU A 718 17.08 -1.36 15.94
N LEU A 719 17.98 -1.34 16.93
CA LEU A 719 17.84 -2.03 18.21
C LEU A 719 16.63 -1.52 19.01
N ALA A 720 16.52 -0.20 19.20
CA ALA A 720 15.37 0.43 19.85
C ALA A 720 14.06 0.07 19.13
N GLN A 721 14.06 0.08 17.79
CA GLN A 721 12.89 -0.28 16.99
C GLN A 721 12.49 -1.76 17.19
N ARG A 722 13.45 -2.70 17.21
CA ARG A 722 13.19 -4.12 17.50
C ARG A 722 12.58 -4.34 18.89
N LEU A 723 13.03 -3.56 19.87
CA LEU A 723 12.55 -3.59 21.26
C LEU A 723 11.30 -2.73 21.51
N HIS A 724 10.66 -2.21 20.45
CA HIS A 724 9.45 -1.36 20.52
C HIS A 724 9.62 0.01 21.24
N HIS A 725 10.85 0.51 21.37
CA HIS A 725 11.18 1.83 21.92
C HIS A 725 11.21 2.91 20.82
N ARG A 726 10.02 3.39 20.44
CA ARG A 726 9.82 4.25 19.25
C ARG A 726 10.50 5.62 19.32
N GLU A 727 10.44 6.32 20.45
CA GLU A 727 11.04 7.65 20.59
C GLU A 727 12.57 7.58 20.63
N GLU A 728 13.13 6.61 21.37
CA GLU A 728 14.57 6.36 21.38
C GLU A 728 15.10 5.94 20.00
N ALA A 729 14.34 5.17 19.23
CA ALA A 729 14.68 4.83 17.85
C ALA A 729 14.72 6.06 16.94
N LYS A 730 13.71 6.93 17.05
CA LYS A 730 13.59 8.18 16.29
C LYS A 730 14.76 9.13 16.57
N ASP A 731 15.09 9.36 17.84
CA ASP A 731 16.23 10.17 18.27
C ASP A 731 17.55 9.60 17.73
N ALA A 732 17.74 8.28 17.78
CA ALA A 732 18.93 7.61 17.27
C ALA A 732 19.04 7.74 15.74
N PHE A 733 17.97 7.49 14.99
CA PHE A 733 17.97 7.66 13.53
C PHE A 733 18.23 9.11 13.10
N GLN A 734 17.72 10.11 13.82
CA GLN A 734 18.04 11.52 13.56
C GLN A 734 19.54 11.79 13.74
N ARG A 735 20.14 11.35 14.86
CA ARG A 735 21.58 11.51 15.13
C ARG A 735 22.50 10.74 14.19
N ALA A 736 22.01 9.63 13.61
CA ALA A 736 22.70 8.93 12.54
C ALA A 736 22.77 9.81 11.27
N LEU A 737 21.66 10.48 10.94
CA LEU A 737 21.51 11.30 9.75
C LEU A 737 22.20 12.66 9.83
N ASP A 738 22.41 13.19 11.05
CA ASP A 738 23.28 14.34 11.30
C ASP A 738 24.77 14.05 10.98
N GLN A 739 25.15 12.76 10.83
CA GLN A 739 26.53 12.32 10.65
C GLN A 739 26.80 11.50 9.38
N LYS A 740 25.79 10.86 8.78
CA LYS A 740 25.95 10.14 7.52
C LYS A 740 24.61 10.02 6.79
N PHE A 741 24.63 9.97 5.47
CA PHE A 741 23.44 9.54 4.74
C PHE A 741 23.16 8.05 5.01
N SER A 742 21.96 7.72 5.52
CA SER A 742 21.51 6.33 5.64
C SER A 742 20.09 6.18 5.09
N ALA A 743 19.97 5.45 3.97
CA ALA A 743 18.67 5.13 3.37
C ALA A 743 17.78 4.30 4.31
N LYS A 744 18.37 3.48 5.21
CA LYS A 744 17.60 2.74 6.22
C LYS A 744 16.99 3.69 7.25
N ALA A 745 17.80 4.55 7.85
CA ALA A 745 17.35 5.50 8.87
C ALA A 745 16.31 6.47 8.30
N TRP A 746 16.52 6.98 7.07
CA TRP A 746 15.52 7.79 6.37
C TRP A 746 14.20 7.06 6.15
N LEU A 747 14.22 5.77 5.75
CA LEU A 747 12.99 4.99 5.54
C LEU A 747 12.24 4.76 6.86
N LYS A 748 12.95 4.48 7.95
CA LYS A 748 12.34 4.32 9.28
C LYS A 748 11.80 5.62 9.86
N LEU A 749 12.47 6.75 9.61
CA LEU A 749 11.91 8.05 9.95
C LEU A 749 10.71 8.43 9.06
N LEU A 750 10.68 8.04 7.78
CA LEU A 750 9.50 8.25 6.92
C LEU A 750 8.28 7.51 7.48
N GLU A 751 8.41 6.22 7.82
CA GLU A 751 7.36 5.45 8.50
C GLU A 751 6.87 6.18 9.78
N ILE A 752 7.81 6.66 10.60
CA ILE A 752 7.51 7.35 11.88
C ILE A 752 6.81 8.70 11.67
N TYR A 753 7.29 9.57 10.77
CA TYR A 753 6.70 10.89 10.51
C TYR A 753 5.33 10.80 9.83
N VAL A 754 5.14 9.83 8.94
CA VAL A 754 3.85 9.61 8.27
C VAL A 754 2.80 9.14 9.27
N ASP A 755 3.14 8.26 10.21
CA ASP A 755 2.27 7.92 11.35
C ASP A 755 1.91 9.16 12.20
N GLU A 756 2.89 9.99 12.54
CA GLU A 756 2.74 11.09 13.51
C GLU A 756 1.86 12.26 13.05
N GLY A 757 1.89 12.62 11.76
CA GLY A 757 1.23 13.84 11.28
C GLY A 757 2.12 14.76 10.45
N ASP A 758 3.43 14.57 10.48
CA ASP A 758 4.40 15.57 10.03
C ASP A 758 4.61 15.52 8.51
N VAL A 759 3.74 16.21 7.77
CA VAL A 759 3.80 16.32 6.31
C VAL A 759 5.16 16.84 5.82
N GLN A 760 5.76 17.82 6.49
CA GLN A 760 6.97 18.48 6.02
C GLN A 760 8.20 17.58 6.20
N ARG A 761 8.35 16.92 7.35
CA ARG A 761 9.44 15.95 7.56
C ARG A 761 9.25 14.68 6.73
N SER A 762 8.01 14.20 6.59
CA SER A 762 7.68 13.07 5.72
C SER A 762 8.08 13.34 4.26
N LEU A 763 7.73 14.52 3.72
CA LEU A 763 8.14 14.91 2.38
C LEU A 763 9.66 15.05 2.24
N ASN A 764 10.36 15.60 3.24
CA ASN A 764 11.82 15.71 3.18
C ASN A 764 12.50 14.33 3.13
N ALA A 765 12.06 13.40 3.98
CA ALA A 765 12.54 12.02 3.99
C ALA A 765 12.25 11.32 2.66
N ALA A 766 11.04 11.46 2.12
CA ALA A 766 10.65 10.89 0.83
C ALA A 766 11.51 11.44 -0.32
N ILE A 767 11.72 12.76 -0.41
CA ILE A 767 12.61 13.37 -1.43
C ILE A 767 14.01 12.77 -1.35
N ARG A 768 14.62 12.73 -0.16
CA ARG A 768 15.99 12.20 0.02
C ARG A 768 16.10 10.72 -0.35
N LEU A 769 15.10 9.91 0.01
CA LEU A 769 15.02 8.49 -0.35
C LEU A 769 14.88 8.29 -1.86
N SER A 770 13.96 9.00 -2.52
CA SER A 770 13.74 8.87 -3.96
C SER A 770 14.96 9.34 -4.77
N VAL A 771 15.65 10.40 -4.32
CA VAL A 771 16.91 10.85 -4.96
C VAL A 771 18.02 9.82 -4.78
N TYR A 772 18.16 9.20 -3.60
CA TYR A 772 19.07 8.08 -3.37
C TYR A 772 18.70 6.85 -4.22
N GLN A 773 17.43 6.51 -4.37
CA GLN A 773 16.95 5.44 -5.23
C GLN A 773 17.34 5.70 -6.69
N HIS A 774 17.07 6.89 -7.23
CA HIS A 774 17.45 7.28 -8.59
C HIS A 774 18.98 7.31 -8.81
N ARG A 775 19.78 7.66 -7.79
CA ARG A 775 21.26 7.61 -7.77
C ARG A 775 21.81 6.19 -7.93
N TRP A 776 21.02 5.18 -7.53
CA TRP A 776 21.32 3.76 -7.65
C TRP A 776 20.40 3.04 -8.66
N TYR A 777 19.94 3.79 -9.67
CA TYR A 777 19.16 3.29 -10.84
C TYR A 777 17.80 2.65 -10.51
N MET A 778 17.29 2.87 -9.29
CA MET A 778 15.92 2.55 -8.92
C MET A 778 15.03 3.73 -9.34
N GLU A 779 14.64 3.73 -10.61
CA GLU A 779 13.74 4.71 -11.25
C GLU A 779 12.25 4.33 -11.04
N GLN A 780 12.00 3.16 -10.47
CA GLN A 780 10.68 2.67 -10.12
C GLN A 780 10.05 3.55 -9.04
N SER A 781 8.97 4.23 -9.39
CA SER A 781 8.12 4.98 -8.47
C SER A 781 7.27 4.01 -7.64
N TYR A 782 6.66 2.99 -8.28
CA TYR A 782 5.66 2.11 -7.67
C TYR A 782 5.88 0.61 -8.02
N PRO A 783 5.63 -0.35 -7.09
CA PRO A 783 5.21 -0.20 -5.70
C PRO A 783 6.38 -0.24 -4.72
N THR A 784 7.03 0.92 -4.51
CA THR A 784 8.09 1.09 -3.51
C THR A 784 7.54 1.40 -2.12
N ALA A 785 8.33 1.14 -1.08
CA ALA A 785 8.00 1.50 0.30
C ALA A 785 7.80 3.03 0.48
N VAL A 786 8.55 3.84 -0.27
CA VAL A 786 8.37 5.31 -0.29
C VAL A 786 6.99 5.68 -0.83
N ALA A 787 6.54 5.06 -1.93
CA ALA A 787 5.22 5.32 -2.49
C ALA A 787 4.09 4.89 -1.55
N LYS A 788 4.24 3.76 -0.84
CA LYS A 788 3.27 3.30 0.16
C LYS A 788 3.03 4.32 1.26
N GLU A 789 4.10 4.85 1.86
CA GLU A 789 3.98 5.84 2.94
C GLU A 789 3.54 7.21 2.40
N LEU A 790 3.95 7.62 1.19
CA LEU A 790 3.39 8.80 0.51
C LEU A 790 1.88 8.66 0.23
N PHE A 791 1.41 7.48 -0.19
CA PHE A 791 -0.01 7.23 -0.44
C PHE A 791 -0.83 7.20 0.85
N LYS A 792 -0.27 6.66 1.94
CA LYS A 792 -0.85 6.77 3.28
C LYS A 792 -0.94 8.22 3.77
N LEU A 793 0.09 9.03 3.53
CA LEU A 793 0.11 10.47 3.79
C LEU A 793 -0.97 11.21 2.98
N ILE A 794 -1.08 10.93 1.67
CA ILE A 794 -2.12 11.49 0.79
C ILE A 794 -3.53 11.08 1.23
N ARG A 795 -3.74 9.84 1.68
CA ARG A 795 -5.03 9.39 2.26
C ARG A 795 -5.40 10.12 3.55
N ARG A 796 -4.44 10.63 4.34
CA ARG A 796 -4.77 11.40 5.55
C ARG A 796 -4.96 12.88 5.28
N ASP A 797 -4.05 13.46 4.49
CA ASP A 797 -3.87 14.91 4.38
C ASP A 797 -4.39 15.50 3.06
N GLY A 798 -4.71 14.67 2.07
CA GLY A 798 -5.25 15.06 0.76
C GLY A 798 -4.17 15.45 -0.26
N LEU A 799 -4.33 14.98 -1.52
CA LEU A 799 -3.34 15.16 -2.59
C LEU A 799 -2.94 16.63 -2.82
N ALA A 800 -3.90 17.56 -2.78
CA ALA A 800 -3.65 18.98 -3.00
C ALA A 800 -2.71 19.56 -1.92
N LYS A 801 -2.96 19.28 -0.64
CA LYS A 801 -2.10 19.73 0.48
C LYS A 801 -0.67 19.20 0.33
N ILE A 802 -0.52 17.92 -0.02
CA ILE A 802 0.80 17.30 -0.23
C ILE A 802 1.52 17.93 -1.43
N SER A 803 0.82 18.13 -2.55
CA SER A 803 1.38 18.75 -3.76
C SER A 803 1.82 20.20 -3.53
N TYR A 804 0.99 21.02 -2.88
CA TYR A 804 1.37 22.40 -2.54
C TYR A 804 2.50 22.47 -1.53
N SER A 805 2.52 21.57 -0.54
CA SER A 805 3.63 21.47 0.43
C SER A 805 4.94 21.15 -0.29
N LEU A 806 4.93 20.19 -1.23
CA LEU A 806 6.10 19.83 -2.02
C LEU A 806 6.63 21.00 -2.88
N VAL A 807 5.74 21.76 -3.53
CA VAL A 807 6.12 22.96 -4.30
C VAL A 807 6.71 24.04 -3.38
N SER A 808 6.16 24.23 -2.18
CA SER A 808 6.66 25.22 -1.21
C SER A 808 8.04 24.92 -0.62
N MET A 809 8.49 23.66 -0.69
CA MET A 809 9.82 23.24 -0.22
C MET A 809 10.98 23.67 -1.14
N ASN A 810 10.70 24.36 -2.25
CA ASN A 810 11.68 24.96 -3.17
C ASN A 810 12.77 23.99 -3.66
N ILE A 811 12.39 22.73 -3.93
CA ILE A 811 13.31 21.71 -4.46
C ILE A 811 13.70 21.99 -5.92
N PRO A 812 14.90 21.55 -6.38
CA PRO A 812 15.33 21.73 -7.77
C PRO A 812 14.30 21.17 -8.77
N GLN A 813 13.98 21.94 -9.81
CA GLN A 813 12.95 21.58 -10.80
C GLN A 813 13.15 20.18 -11.46
N PRO A 814 14.37 19.73 -11.79
CA PRO A 814 14.59 18.37 -12.27
C PRO A 814 14.19 17.29 -11.26
N ILE A 815 14.41 17.50 -9.96
CA ILE A 815 14.02 16.58 -8.89
C ILE A 815 12.49 16.57 -8.74
N LEU A 816 11.86 17.75 -8.73
CA LEU A 816 10.40 17.85 -8.69
C LEU A 816 9.75 17.10 -9.85
N LYS A 817 10.20 17.34 -11.09
CA LYS A 817 9.58 16.82 -12.31
C LYS A 817 9.92 15.36 -12.62
N THR A 818 11.17 14.94 -12.42
CA THR A 818 11.67 13.62 -12.86
C THR A 818 11.68 12.58 -11.74
N VAL A 819 11.74 13.01 -10.47
CA VAL A 819 11.77 12.10 -9.31
C VAL A 819 10.43 12.11 -8.57
N MET A 820 9.93 13.29 -8.19
CA MET A 820 8.76 13.36 -7.31
C MET A 820 7.42 13.28 -8.05
N GLN A 821 7.26 13.97 -9.18
CA GLN A 821 6.00 14.02 -9.94
C GLN A 821 5.45 12.64 -10.37
N PRO A 822 6.27 11.64 -10.77
CA PRO A 822 5.81 10.29 -11.08
C PRO A 822 5.01 9.60 -9.97
N TYR A 823 5.40 9.75 -8.69
CA TYR A 823 4.64 9.23 -7.55
C TYR A 823 3.21 9.77 -7.51
N PHE A 824 3.00 11.03 -7.91
CA PHE A 824 1.67 11.65 -7.95
C PHE A 824 0.92 11.36 -9.25
N ALA A 825 1.59 11.01 -10.34
CA ALA A 825 0.96 10.67 -11.62
C ALA A 825 0.11 9.38 -11.57
N LEU A 826 0.38 8.49 -10.62
CA LEU A 826 -0.38 7.26 -10.37
C LEU A 826 -1.62 7.47 -9.48
N VAL A 827 -1.69 8.59 -8.74
CA VAL A 827 -2.79 8.90 -7.80
C VAL A 827 -4.14 9.18 -8.47
N PRO A 828 -4.24 9.86 -9.64
CA PRO A 828 -5.49 10.10 -10.35
C PRO A 828 -6.31 8.85 -10.68
N LEU A 829 -5.71 7.66 -10.72
CA LEU A 829 -6.34 6.37 -11.01
C LEU A 829 -7.02 5.72 -9.78
N SER A 830 -7.18 6.44 -8.67
CA SER A 830 -7.80 5.95 -7.43
C SER A 830 -8.91 6.87 -6.93
N PRO A 831 -10.18 6.43 -6.93
CA PRO A 831 -11.26 7.12 -6.22
C PRO A 831 -10.98 7.27 -4.72
N ALA A 832 -10.34 6.28 -4.09
CA ALA A 832 -10.04 6.29 -2.65
C ALA A 832 -9.01 7.36 -2.24
N LEU A 833 -8.05 7.69 -3.12
CA LEU A 833 -7.07 8.76 -2.87
C LEU A 833 -7.60 10.17 -3.18
N ARG A 834 -8.69 10.29 -3.95
CA ARG A 834 -9.36 11.57 -4.21
C ARG A 834 -10.31 12.02 -3.08
N HIS A 835 -10.99 11.07 -2.43
CA HIS A 835 -12.16 11.36 -1.57
C HIS A 835 -11.91 11.32 -0.06
N ALA A 836 -10.66 11.32 0.40
CA ALA A 836 -10.34 11.07 1.81
C ALA A 836 -10.76 12.17 2.81
N SER A 837 -11.56 13.16 2.39
CA SER A 837 -12.25 14.08 3.29
C SER A 837 -13.64 13.59 3.76
N ILE A 838 -14.30 12.65 3.05
CA ILE A 838 -15.66 12.18 3.38
C ILE A 838 -15.84 10.72 2.92
N ALA A 839 -16.01 9.78 3.86
CA ALA A 839 -16.21 8.37 3.52
C ALA A 839 -17.32 7.70 4.37
N HIS A 840 -18.56 7.70 3.86
CA HIS A 840 -19.64 6.79 4.28
C HIS A 840 -20.77 6.74 3.22
N THR A 841 -20.59 6.00 2.12
CA THR A 841 -21.64 5.18 1.42
C THR A 841 -21.09 4.49 0.15
N PRO A 842 -21.62 3.32 -0.28
CA PRO A 842 -21.02 2.54 -1.39
C PRO A 842 -21.99 2.11 -2.50
N ALA A 843 -21.94 2.73 -3.68
CA ALA A 843 -22.76 2.29 -4.83
C ALA A 843 -22.25 2.78 -6.22
N TYR A 844 -21.07 2.35 -6.71
CA TYR A 844 -20.57 2.78 -8.04
C TYR A 844 -19.98 1.69 -8.97
N SER A 845 -19.96 0.41 -8.61
CA SER A 845 -19.26 -0.63 -9.40
C SER A 845 -20.05 -1.28 -10.55
N ARG A 846 -21.27 -0.85 -10.89
CA ARG A 846 -22.18 -1.59 -11.81
C ARG A 846 -22.46 -0.99 -13.18
N PHE A 847 -22.01 0.22 -13.52
CA PHE A 847 -22.46 0.90 -14.74
C PHE A 847 -21.55 0.76 -15.99
N PHE A 848 -20.34 0.21 -15.86
CA PHE A 848 -19.37 0.12 -16.98
C PHE A 848 -19.41 -1.19 -17.78
N ALA A 849 -20.31 -2.13 -17.46
CA ALA A 849 -20.32 -3.47 -18.05
C ALA A 849 -21.15 -3.62 -19.35
N ASP A 850 -22.16 -2.76 -19.57
CA ASP A 850 -23.24 -3.00 -20.56
C ASP A 850 -23.21 -2.08 -21.80
N MET A 851 -22.05 -1.52 -22.17
CA MET A 851 -21.97 -0.66 -23.37
C MET A 851 -21.85 -1.50 -24.66
N PRO A 852 -22.74 -1.34 -25.66
CA PRO A 852 -22.79 -2.21 -26.83
C PRO A 852 -21.60 -2.03 -27.79
N ALA A 853 -21.16 -3.13 -28.40
CA ALA A 853 -19.89 -3.27 -29.12
C ALA A 853 -19.74 -2.48 -30.46
N ALA A 854 -20.67 -1.59 -30.79
CA ALA A 854 -20.71 -0.88 -32.08
C ALA A 854 -19.83 0.40 -32.14
N ALA A 855 -19.29 0.88 -31.01
CA ALA A 855 -18.54 2.13 -30.91
C ALA A 855 -17.00 1.94 -30.93
N ARG A 856 -16.48 0.97 -31.69
CA ARG A 856 -15.03 0.72 -31.82
C ARG A 856 -14.54 1.19 -33.19
N GLN A 857 -13.93 2.38 -33.25
CA GLN A 857 -13.11 2.77 -34.41
C GLN A 857 -11.91 1.82 -34.55
N PRO A 858 -11.55 1.41 -35.78
CA PRO A 858 -10.34 0.62 -36.01
C PRO A 858 -9.10 1.53 -35.98
N ARG A 859 -8.01 1.07 -35.36
CA ARG A 859 -6.67 1.64 -35.57
C ARG A 859 -5.74 0.57 -36.11
N GLY A 860 -5.37 0.71 -37.37
CA GLY A 860 -4.19 0.07 -37.94
C GLY A 860 -2.99 1.02 -37.88
N GLU A 861 -1.82 0.41 -37.69
CA GLU A 861 -0.49 0.75 -38.26
C GLU A 861 -0.03 2.22 -38.36
N ASP A 862 1.08 2.49 -37.66
CA ASP A 862 2.14 3.51 -37.83
C ASP A 862 1.89 4.73 -38.74
N TYR A 863 1.78 5.92 -38.12
CA TYR A 863 2.29 7.18 -38.68
C TYR A 863 2.75 8.14 -37.58
N ASP A 864 3.82 8.91 -37.86
CA ASP A 864 4.15 10.14 -37.15
C ASP A 864 2.93 11.08 -37.14
N VAL A 865 2.46 11.46 -35.95
CA VAL A 865 1.39 12.46 -35.82
C VAL A 865 2.01 13.80 -35.40
N PRO A 866 2.24 14.76 -36.33
CA PRO A 866 2.52 16.13 -35.94
C PRO A 866 1.31 16.67 -35.17
N ALA A 867 1.54 17.51 -34.16
CA ALA A 867 0.52 17.97 -33.21
C ALA A 867 -0.78 18.40 -33.91
N ALA A 868 -1.85 17.63 -33.72
CA ALA A 868 -3.10 17.74 -34.49
C ALA A 868 -3.80 19.11 -34.38
N SER A 869 -3.47 19.89 -33.35
CA SER A 869 -3.71 21.34 -33.30
C SER A 869 -2.70 22.01 -32.38
N ILE A 870 -2.11 23.12 -32.81
CA ILE A 870 -1.35 24.01 -31.93
C ILE A 870 -2.37 24.90 -31.22
N LEU A 871 -2.69 24.59 -29.96
CA LEU A 871 -3.68 25.35 -29.16
C LEU A 871 -3.40 26.87 -29.16
N ALA A 872 -2.14 27.29 -29.09
CA ALA A 872 -1.74 28.70 -29.16
C ALA A 872 -2.22 29.41 -30.45
N GLY A 873 -2.43 28.68 -31.56
CA GLY A 873 -3.04 29.19 -32.79
C GLY A 873 -4.49 29.67 -32.59
N GLY A 874 -5.22 29.13 -31.61
CA GLY A 874 -6.52 29.64 -31.20
C GLY A 874 -6.47 30.91 -30.34
N TYR A 875 -5.40 31.10 -29.56
CA TYR A 875 -5.33 32.21 -28.60
C TYR A 875 -4.56 33.45 -29.10
N HIS A 876 -3.85 33.37 -30.23
CA HIS A 876 -2.99 34.46 -30.71
C HIS A 876 -3.72 35.75 -31.14
N HIS A 877 -4.99 35.65 -31.55
CA HIS A 877 -5.78 36.79 -32.02
C HIS A 877 -7.01 37.01 -31.12
N PRO A 878 -7.38 38.27 -30.77
CA PRO A 878 -8.53 38.54 -29.89
C PRO A 878 -9.84 37.88 -30.33
N LEU A 879 -10.15 37.91 -31.63
CA LEU A 879 -11.36 37.27 -32.17
C LEU A 879 -11.31 35.73 -32.09
N LEU A 880 -10.12 35.12 -32.24
CA LEU A 880 -10.00 33.66 -32.14
C LEU A 880 -10.16 33.21 -30.67
N ARG A 881 -9.68 34.02 -29.72
CA ARG A 881 -9.96 33.83 -28.28
C ARG A 881 -11.45 33.89 -27.97
N SER A 882 -12.18 34.86 -28.51
CA SER A 882 -13.65 34.92 -28.31
C SER A 882 -14.41 33.80 -29.03
N LEU A 883 -13.90 33.29 -30.15
CA LEU A 883 -14.47 32.11 -30.83
C LEU A 883 -14.18 30.80 -30.09
N GLN A 884 -13.23 30.78 -29.16
CA GLN A 884 -12.95 29.68 -28.24
C GLN A 884 -13.52 29.92 -26.83
N ALA A 885 -14.15 31.08 -26.58
CA ALA A 885 -14.79 31.37 -25.31
C ALA A 885 -16.12 30.60 -25.19
N GLU A 886 -16.41 30.13 -23.98
CA GLU A 886 -17.64 29.40 -23.69
C GLU A 886 -18.87 30.31 -23.59
N ARG A 887 -20.03 29.70 -23.35
CA ARG A 887 -21.36 30.33 -23.34
C ARG A 887 -21.42 31.58 -22.46
N HIS A 888 -21.68 32.73 -23.08
CA HIS A 888 -21.98 33.97 -22.37
C HIS A 888 -23.23 33.84 -21.48
N LEU A 889 -23.14 34.37 -20.26
CA LEU A 889 -24.27 34.54 -19.35
C LEU A 889 -25.34 35.45 -20.00
N THR A 890 -26.62 35.08 -19.85
CA THR A 890 -27.75 35.92 -20.29
C THR A 890 -28.79 36.04 -19.19
N LYS A 891 -29.54 37.15 -19.20
CA LYS A 891 -30.61 37.45 -18.23
C LYS A 891 -31.66 36.33 -18.14
N ASP A 892 -31.89 35.62 -19.25
CA ASP A 892 -32.85 34.51 -19.34
C ASP A 892 -32.45 33.28 -18.50
N MET A 893 -31.16 33.15 -18.14
CA MET A 893 -30.65 32.07 -17.29
C MET A 893 -30.83 32.35 -15.79
N LEU A 894 -31.24 33.57 -15.40
CA LEU A 894 -31.29 33.97 -14.00
C LEU A 894 -32.66 33.70 -13.38
N MET A 895 -32.65 33.10 -12.18
CA MET A 895 -33.81 32.93 -11.32
C MET A 895 -33.58 33.61 -9.97
N TYR A 896 -34.39 34.60 -9.63
CA TYR A 896 -34.18 35.39 -8.42
C TYR A 896 -34.87 34.76 -7.18
N PRO A 897 -34.14 34.45 -6.09
CA PRO A 897 -34.73 34.02 -4.82
C PRO A 897 -35.44 35.16 -4.07
N ILE A 898 -36.69 34.95 -3.65
CA ILE A 898 -37.48 35.96 -2.94
C ILE A 898 -38.14 35.36 -1.69
N PHE A 899 -37.97 36.03 -0.55
CA PHE A 899 -38.60 35.65 0.72
C PHE A 899 -39.92 36.41 0.93
N ILE A 900 -41.02 35.68 1.06
CA ILE A 900 -42.36 36.23 1.29
C ILE A 900 -42.81 35.93 2.73
N THR A 901 -43.34 36.93 3.43
CA THR A 901 -43.82 36.79 4.80
C THR A 901 -45.33 37.08 4.91
N ASP A 902 -45.95 36.62 5.99
CA ASP A 902 -47.39 36.73 6.25
C ASP A 902 -47.84 38.08 6.82
N GLU A 903 -46.90 38.98 7.12
CA GLU A 903 -47.15 40.40 7.37
C GLU A 903 -47.34 41.17 6.04
N PRO A 904 -48.56 41.65 5.69
CA PRO A 904 -48.87 42.08 4.32
C PRO A 904 -48.07 43.27 3.78
N ASP A 905 -47.65 44.19 4.65
CA ASP A 905 -46.95 45.43 4.29
C ASP A 905 -45.45 45.41 4.58
N ALA A 906 -44.91 44.26 5.01
CA ALA A 906 -43.52 44.10 5.43
C ALA A 906 -42.48 44.42 4.34
N GLU A 907 -41.40 45.07 4.77
CA GLU A 907 -40.19 45.31 4.00
C GLU A 907 -38.97 45.20 4.94
N VAL A 908 -38.71 43.98 5.43
CA VAL A 908 -37.75 43.73 6.52
C VAL A 908 -36.42 43.25 5.96
N GLU A 909 -35.35 44.01 6.16
CA GLU A 909 -34.01 43.63 5.71
C GLU A 909 -33.49 42.38 6.41
N ILE A 910 -32.88 41.48 5.64
CA ILE A 910 -32.26 40.27 6.13
C ILE A 910 -30.79 40.61 6.45
N LYS A 911 -30.49 40.93 7.72
CA LYS A 911 -29.18 41.44 8.18
C LYS A 911 -27.94 40.69 7.67
N SER A 912 -28.07 39.40 7.37
CA SER A 912 -27.00 38.52 6.86
C SER A 912 -26.88 38.43 5.34
N LEU A 913 -27.88 38.93 4.60
CA LEU A 913 -27.94 38.95 3.14
C LEU A 913 -28.07 40.41 2.68
N PRO A 914 -26.94 41.12 2.47
CA PRO A 914 -26.96 42.52 2.03
C PRO A 914 -27.90 42.75 0.85
N GLY A 915 -28.77 43.77 0.96
CA GLY A 915 -29.75 44.12 -0.08
C GLY A 915 -30.98 43.22 -0.16
N GLN A 916 -31.01 42.04 0.49
CA GLN A 916 -32.14 41.13 0.45
C GLN A 916 -33.14 41.41 1.59
N LYS A 917 -34.44 41.33 1.28
CA LYS A 917 -35.52 41.62 2.24
C LYS A 917 -36.57 40.51 2.27
N ARG A 918 -37.30 40.42 3.38
CA ARG A 918 -38.58 39.72 3.49
C ARG A 918 -39.70 40.67 3.09
N TRP A 919 -40.52 40.24 2.13
CA TRP A 919 -41.54 41.07 1.51
C TRP A 919 -42.95 40.62 1.92
N GLY A 920 -43.75 41.60 2.31
CA GLY A 920 -45.20 41.46 2.39
C GLY A 920 -45.85 41.53 1.01
N ILE A 921 -47.00 40.87 0.87
CA ILE A 921 -47.73 40.73 -0.40
C ILE A 921 -48.08 42.08 -1.04
N ASN A 922 -48.42 43.10 -0.25
CA ASN A 922 -48.78 44.44 -0.75
C ASN A 922 -47.58 45.17 -1.40
N ARG A 923 -46.36 44.90 -0.92
CA ARG A 923 -45.11 45.53 -1.42
C ARG A 923 -44.57 44.83 -2.66
N LEU A 924 -44.85 43.54 -2.82
CA LEU A 924 -44.27 42.65 -3.83
C LEU A 924 -44.42 43.16 -5.29
N LYS A 925 -45.56 43.77 -5.64
CA LYS A 925 -45.78 44.37 -6.98
C LYS A 925 -44.81 45.53 -7.25
N GLY A 926 -44.64 46.43 -6.29
CA GLY A 926 -43.76 47.59 -6.43
C GLY A 926 -42.28 47.20 -6.52
N PHE A 927 -41.90 46.15 -5.80
CA PHE A 927 -40.57 45.55 -5.84
C PHE A 927 -40.25 44.86 -7.17
N LEU A 928 -41.17 44.02 -7.67
CA LEU A 928 -40.92 43.23 -8.90
C LEU A 928 -41.03 44.04 -10.20
N ALA A 929 -41.93 45.01 -10.28
CA ALA A 929 -42.16 45.80 -11.50
C ALA A 929 -40.87 46.37 -12.15
N PRO A 930 -39.94 47.04 -11.42
CA PRO A 930 -38.69 47.52 -12.01
C PRO A 930 -37.76 46.40 -12.44
N LEU A 931 -37.68 45.27 -11.71
CA LEU A 931 -36.82 44.14 -12.07
C LEU A 931 -37.32 43.44 -13.35
N VAL A 932 -38.64 43.28 -13.48
CA VAL A 932 -39.27 42.76 -14.72
C VAL A 932 -39.01 43.69 -15.89
N ALA A 933 -39.06 45.02 -15.70
CA ALA A 933 -38.72 45.99 -16.73
C ALA A 933 -37.23 45.92 -17.15
N LYS A 934 -36.31 45.60 -16.23
CA LYS A 934 -34.88 45.33 -16.52
C LYS A 934 -34.63 43.96 -17.18
N GLY A 935 -35.65 43.11 -17.31
CA GLY A 935 -35.57 41.81 -18.00
C GLY A 935 -35.60 40.57 -17.11
N LEU A 936 -35.98 40.68 -15.83
CA LEU A 936 -36.19 39.51 -14.97
C LEU A 936 -37.24 38.57 -15.57
N ARG A 937 -36.88 37.30 -15.80
CA ARG A 937 -37.78 36.29 -16.40
C ARG A 937 -38.25 35.18 -15.46
N SER A 938 -37.55 34.93 -14.36
CA SER A 938 -37.96 33.87 -13.43
C SER A 938 -37.63 34.20 -11.97
N VAL A 939 -38.49 33.73 -11.07
CA VAL A 939 -38.37 33.89 -9.61
C VAL A 939 -38.64 32.57 -8.90
N ILE A 940 -38.03 32.39 -7.73
CA ILE A 940 -38.38 31.30 -6.79
C ILE A 940 -38.82 31.89 -5.44
N LEU A 941 -39.99 31.46 -4.97
CA LEU A 941 -40.62 31.96 -3.74
C LEU A 941 -40.30 31.05 -2.54
N PHE A 942 -39.81 31.66 -1.46
CA PHE A 942 -39.61 31.04 -0.15
C PHE A 942 -40.59 31.64 0.86
N GLY A 943 -41.41 30.81 1.51
CA GLY A 943 -42.35 31.26 2.54
C GLY A 943 -41.69 31.35 3.92
N VAL A 944 -41.89 32.48 4.60
CA VAL A 944 -41.38 32.74 5.96
C VAL A 944 -42.50 33.32 6.82
N PRO A 945 -43.45 32.49 7.32
CA PRO A 945 -44.46 32.93 8.27
C PRO A 945 -43.82 33.32 9.60
N VAL A 946 -44.17 34.51 10.09
CA VAL A 946 -43.74 35.10 11.36
C VAL A 946 -44.90 35.54 12.24
N VAL A 947 -46.11 35.72 11.68
CA VAL A 947 -47.30 36.17 12.42
C VAL A 947 -48.18 34.98 12.84
N ARG A 948 -48.41 34.01 11.95
CA ARG A 948 -49.23 32.82 12.21
C ARG A 948 -48.45 31.73 12.94
N GLU A 949 -49.12 31.05 13.86
CA GLU A 949 -48.53 29.99 14.68
C GLU A 949 -48.22 28.72 13.88
N LYS A 950 -47.03 28.15 14.10
CA LYS A 950 -46.51 26.96 13.42
C LYS A 950 -46.90 25.70 14.19
N ASP A 951 -47.32 24.65 13.48
CA ASP A 951 -47.74 23.37 14.08
C ASP A 951 -46.78 22.21 13.71
N ALA A 952 -47.00 21.01 14.24
CA ALA A 952 -46.11 19.87 13.94
C ALA A 952 -46.26 19.31 12.51
N ARG A 953 -47.38 19.61 11.82
CA ARG A 953 -47.65 19.15 10.45
C ARG A 953 -47.08 20.09 9.36
N GLY A 954 -46.82 21.34 9.72
CA GLY A 954 -46.60 22.41 8.74
C GLY A 954 -47.87 22.69 7.95
N SER A 955 -49.03 22.80 8.63
CA SER A 955 -50.32 23.09 7.99
C SER A 955 -50.36 24.46 7.30
N LEU A 956 -49.50 25.39 7.73
CA LEU A 956 -49.28 26.68 7.06
C LEU A 956 -48.55 26.58 5.70
N ALA A 957 -48.19 25.40 5.21
CA ALA A 957 -47.54 25.26 3.91
C ALA A 957 -48.52 25.25 2.71
N ASP A 958 -49.77 24.79 2.91
CA ASP A 958 -50.79 24.67 1.86
C ASP A 958 -52.10 25.44 2.13
N ASP A 959 -52.20 26.11 3.28
CA ASP A 959 -53.33 26.98 3.62
C ASP A 959 -53.52 28.09 2.56
N PRO A 960 -54.74 28.32 2.03
CA PRO A 960 -54.98 29.24 0.92
C PRO A 960 -54.62 30.72 1.14
N GLU A 961 -54.45 31.13 2.41
CA GLU A 961 -54.11 32.50 2.85
C GLU A 961 -52.62 32.68 3.13
N THR A 962 -51.78 31.70 2.76
CA THR A 962 -50.35 31.71 3.04
C THR A 962 -49.54 32.60 2.10
N PRO A 963 -48.39 33.12 2.55
CA PRO A 963 -47.58 34.06 1.78
C PRO A 963 -47.22 33.57 0.37
N VAL A 964 -46.80 32.30 0.22
CA VAL A 964 -46.41 31.74 -1.09
C VAL A 964 -47.60 31.61 -2.04
N ILE A 965 -48.75 31.14 -1.57
CA ILE A 965 -49.96 30.98 -2.39
C ILE A 965 -50.52 32.33 -2.82
N LEU A 966 -50.58 33.31 -1.91
CA LEU A 966 -51.04 34.67 -2.21
C LEU A 966 -50.07 35.40 -3.15
N ALA A 967 -48.75 35.29 -2.93
CA ALA A 967 -47.74 35.84 -3.83
C ALA A 967 -47.79 35.21 -5.23
N THR A 968 -47.95 33.89 -5.33
CA THR A 968 -48.09 33.19 -6.62
C THR A 968 -49.29 33.73 -7.40
N LYS A 969 -50.47 33.81 -6.76
CA LYS A 969 -51.69 34.37 -7.38
C LYS A 969 -51.50 35.83 -7.82
N LEU A 970 -50.85 36.65 -7.00
CA LEU A 970 -50.55 38.05 -7.31
C LEU A 970 -49.60 38.16 -8.52
N ILE A 971 -48.47 37.45 -8.51
CA ILE A 971 -47.49 37.49 -9.60
C ILE A 971 -48.09 36.97 -10.90
N ARG A 972 -48.88 35.89 -10.88
CA ARG A 972 -49.56 35.39 -12.10
C ARG A 972 -50.51 36.42 -12.72
N ARG A 973 -51.13 37.28 -11.90
CA ARG A 973 -52.02 38.36 -12.36
C ARG A 973 -51.25 39.58 -12.89
N GLU A 974 -50.26 40.05 -12.15
CA GLU A 974 -49.54 41.30 -12.46
C GLU A 974 -48.41 41.12 -13.47
N PHE A 975 -47.77 39.94 -13.51
CA PHE A 975 -46.62 39.62 -14.36
C PHE A 975 -46.82 38.27 -15.10
N PRO A 976 -47.75 38.16 -16.07
CA PRO A 976 -48.11 36.87 -16.68
C PRO A 976 -46.96 36.14 -17.40
N SER A 977 -45.94 36.88 -17.84
CA SER A 977 -44.74 36.38 -18.52
C SER A 977 -43.60 35.95 -17.57
N LEU A 978 -43.75 36.15 -16.26
CA LEU A 978 -42.74 35.78 -15.27
C LEU A 978 -42.94 34.31 -14.87
N VAL A 979 -41.88 33.49 -15.02
CA VAL A 979 -41.87 32.10 -14.54
C VAL A 979 -41.78 32.10 -13.01
N ILE A 980 -42.58 31.25 -12.38
CA ILE A 980 -42.71 31.18 -10.91
C ILE A 980 -42.39 29.76 -10.47
N ALA A 981 -41.29 29.63 -9.73
CA ALA A 981 -41.00 28.45 -8.93
C ALA A 981 -41.44 28.69 -7.47
N CYS A 982 -41.89 27.63 -6.79
CA CYS A 982 -42.16 27.65 -5.35
C CYS A 982 -41.31 26.61 -4.64
N ASP A 983 -40.58 27.01 -3.61
CA ASP A 983 -39.85 26.08 -2.75
C ASP A 983 -40.82 25.26 -1.90
N VAL A 984 -40.74 23.94 -2.02
CA VAL A 984 -41.54 23.01 -1.21
C VAL A 984 -40.63 22.49 -0.08
N CYS A 985 -40.76 23.10 1.09
CA CYS A 985 -40.15 22.65 2.35
C CYS A 985 -41.14 22.84 3.50
N LEU A 986 -41.20 21.89 4.44
CA LEU A 986 -41.94 22.05 5.69
C LEU A 986 -41.12 22.71 6.80
N CYS A 987 -39.80 22.86 6.59
CA CYS A 987 -38.82 23.30 7.58
C CYS A 987 -39.05 24.68 8.20
N GLU A 988 -39.79 25.57 7.52
CA GLU A 988 -40.13 26.91 8.00
C GLU A 988 -41.60 27.01 8.45
N TYR A 989 -42.38 25.94 8.27
CA TYR A 989 -43.80 25.86 8.68
C TYR A 989 -44.01 24.94 9.89
N THR A 990 -43.08 24.03 10.19
CA THR A 990 -43.17 23.13 11.34
C THR A 990 -42.69 23.78 12.64
N SER A 991 -43.35 23.50 13.75
CA SER A 991 -42.98 23.98 15.09
C SER A 991 -41.62 23.46 15.57
N HIS A 992 -41.23 22.27 15.11
CA HIS A 992 -39.92 21.63 15.38
C HIS A 992 -38.87 21.90 14.29
N GLY A 993 -39.21 22.62 13.21
CA GLY A 993 -38.28 23.05 12.17
C GLY A 993 -37.68 21.96 11.27
N HIS A 994 -38.18 20.71 11.31
CA HIS A 994 -37.74 19.63 10.41
C HIS A 994 -38.53 19.64 9.09
N CYS A 995 -37.96 19.05 8.03
CA CYS A 995 -38.54 19.04 6.68
C CYS A 995 -39.68 18.02 6.47
N GLY A 996 -40.08 17.27 7.50
CA GLY A 996 -41.06 16.18 7.42
C GLY A 996 -41.77 15.93 8.75
N GLU A 997 -42.85 15.16 8.72
CA GLU A 997 -43.62 14.76 9.90
C GLU A 997 -42.84 13.75 10.76
N LEU A 998 -42.89 13.90 12.08
CA LEU A 998 -42.19 13.03 13.03
C LEU A 998 -43.02 11.79 13.41
N CYS A 999 -42.36 10.67 13.70
CA CYS A 999 -43.03 9.44 14.11
C CYS A 999 -43.80 9.61 15.44
N ALA A 1000 -45.03 9.08 15.51
CA ALA A 1000 -45.83 9.08 16.73
C ALA A 1000 -45.18 8.24 17.85
N LEU A 1001 -45.18 8.79 19.08
CA LEU A 1001 -44.43 8.24 20.23
C LEU A 1001 -45.30 7.53 21.28
N GLU A 1002 -46.61 7.42 21.04
CA GLU A 1002 -47.61 7.09 22.06
C GLU A 1002 -47.56 5.63 22.57
N THR A 1003 -46.88 4.73 21.87
CA THR A 1003 -46.77 3.30 22.20
C THR A 1003 -45.40 2.88 22.77
N LEU A 1004 -44.51 3.84 23.07
CA LEU A 1004 -43.11 3.58 23.42
C LEU A 1004 -42.80 3.94 24.88
N THR A 1005 -41.80 3.28 25.46
CA THR A 1005 -41.33 3.60 26.83
C THR A 1005 -40.63 4.95 26.87
N LYS A 1006 -40.57 5.63 28.04
CA LYS A 1006 -39.93 6.96 28.18
C LYS A 1006 -38.51 7.06 27.58
N ALA A 1007 -37.69 6.01 27.74
CA ALA A 1007 -36.34 5.96 27.18
C ALA A 1007 -36.34 5.83 25.64
N GLU A 1008 -37.28 5.08 25.07
CA GLU A 1008 -37.47 5.00 23.62
C GLU A 1008 -38.09 6.28 23.03
N GLN A 1009 -38.92 6.99 23.80
CA GLN A 1009 -39.52 8.26 23.40
C GLN A 1009 -38.43 9.33 23.20
N GLU A 1010 -37.49 9.49 24.13
CA GLU A 1010 -36.37 10.43 23.98
C GLU A 1010 -35.45 10.10 22.79
N ALA A 1011 -35.24 8.80 22.51
CA ALA A 1011 -34.43 8.36 21.37
C ALA A 1011 -35.15 8.51 20.00
N LYS A 1012 -36.47 8.32 19.95
CA LYS A 1012 -37.26 8.35 18.69
C LYS A 1012 -37.94 9.68 18.39
N ALA A 1013 -38.00 10.63 19.32
CA ALA A 1013 -38.67 11.94 19.16
C ALA A 1013 -38.14 12.85 18.03
N LYS A 1014 -37.09 12.44 17.30
CA LYS A 1014 -36.48 13.19 16.19
C LYS A 1014 -36.41 12.40 14.89
N ILE A 1015 -37.10 11.25 14.80
CA ILE A 1015 -37.16 10.42 13.59
C ILE A 1015 -38.34 10.88 12.72
N ILE A 1016 -38.06 11.11 11.43
CA ILE A 1016 -39.04 11.52 10.43
C ILE A 1016 -39.74 10.28 9.85
N ASP A 1017 -41.07 10.30 9.77
CA ASP A 1017 -41.85 9.29 9.05
C ASP A 1017 -41.82 9.61 7.54
N ASN A 1018 -41.13 8.78 6.75
CA ASN A 1018 -41.00 8.98 5.31
C ASN A 1018 -42.35 8.94 4.58
N LYS A 1019 -43.27 8.06 4.98
CA LYS A 1019 -44.56 7.88 4.29
C LYS A 1019 -45.52 9.04 4.57
N ALA A 1020 -45.60 9.50 5.82
CA ALA A 1020 -46.37 10.67 6.18
C ALA A 1020 -45.80 11.93 5.51
N SER A 1021 -44.47 12.10 5.56
CA SER A 1021 -43.79 13.26 4.95
C SER A 1021 -43.97 13.33 3.45
N VAL A 1022 -43.77 12.22 2.71
CA VAL A 1022 -43.98 12.19 1.26
C VAL A 1022 -45.42 12.59 0.90
N LYS A 1023 -46.42 12.06 1.62
CA LYS A 1023 -47.81 12.47 1.43
C LYS A 1023 -48.01 13.98 1.66
N ARG A 1024 -47.42 14.52 2.72
CA ARG A 1024 -47.49 15.95 3.04
C ARG A 1024 -46.85 16.82 1.93
N MET A 1025 -45.72 16.38 1.37
CA MET A 1025 -45.06 17.08 0.26
C MET A 1025 -45.90 17.06 -1.03
N GLN A 1026 -46.68 16.01 -1.29
CA GLN A 1026 -47.68 15.99 -2.37
C GLN A 1026 -48.77 17.04 -2.15
N GLU A 1027 -49.36 17.11 -0.95
CA GLU A 1027 -50.43 18.06 -0.60
C GLU A 1027 -49.98 19.51 -0.85
N VAL A 1028 -48.79 19.89 -0.37
CA VAL A 1028 -48.23 21.24 -0.56
C VAL A 1028 -47.90 21.53 -2.03
N SER A 1029 -47.30 20.57 -2.74
CA SER A 1029 -46.98 20.73 -4.17
C SER A 1029 -48.24 20.95 -5.02
N LEU A 1030 -49.32 20.21 -4.73
CA LEU A 1030 -50.62 20.40 -5.37
C LEU A 1030 -51.23 21.78 -5.06
N ALA A 1031 -51.13 22.27 -3.82
CA ALA A 1031 -51.64 23.58 -3.45
C ALA A 1031 -50.92 24.71 -4.20
N TYR A 1032 -49.59 24.63 -4.36
CA TYR A 1032 -48.81 25.59 -5.15
C TYR A 1032 -49.12 25.50 -6.65
N ALA A 1033 -49.27 24.30 -7.22
CA ALA A 1033 -49.68 24.12 -8.61
C ALA A 1033 -51.08 24.70 -8.88
N ARG A 1034 -52.05 24.45 -7.98
CA ARG A 1034 -53.40 25.05 -8.00
C ARG A 1034 -53.38 26.57 -7.83
N ALA A 1035 -52.42 27.13 -7.09
CA ALA A 1035 -52.20 28.58 -6.98
C ALA A 1035 -51.61 29.22 -8.26
N GLY A 1036 -51.10 28.40 -9.19
CA GLY A 1036 -50.56 28.82 -10.47
C GLY A 1036 -49.02 28.83 -10.57
N ALA A 1037 -48.32 28.09 -9.71
CA ALA A 1037 -46.89 27.85 -9.86
C ALA A 1037 -46.60 27.14 -11.19
N HIS A 1038 -45.52 27.53 -11.86
CA HIS A 1038 -45.04 26.87 -13.08
C HIS A 1038 -44.05 25.74 -12.76
N ILE A 1039 -43.35 25.86 -11.63
CA ILE A 1039 -42.38 24.88 -11.15
C ILE A 1039 -42.62 24.69 -9.64
N VAL A 1040 -42.71 23.45 -9.18
CA VAL A 1040 -42.59 23.10 -7.75
C VAL A 1040 -41.20 22.55 -7.51
N ALA A 1041 -40.53 23.05 -6.48
CA ALA A 1041 -39.13 22.74 -6.19
C ALA A 1041 -38.98 22.08 -4.81
N PRO A 1042 -39.16 20.75 -4.69
CA PRO A 1042 -39.07 20.04 -3.41
C PRO A 1042 -37.65 19.98 -2.88
N SER A 1043 -37.43 20.64 -1.74
CA SER A 1043 -36.12 20.89 -1.14
C SER A 1043 -35.84 20.08 0.14
N ASP A 1044 -36.79 19.24 0.54
CA ASP A 1044 -36.56 18.11 1.44
C ASP A 1044 -35.75 17.00 0.72
N MET A 1045 -35.37 15.94 1.46
CA MET A 1045 -34.57 14.82 0.94
C MET A 1045 -35.26 13.46 1.16
N MET A 1046 -36.59 13.44 1.24
CA MET A 1046 -37.34 12.20 1.48
C MET A 1046 -37.31 11.26 0.25
N ASP A 1047 -37.42 9.96 0.49
CA ASP A 1047 -37.30 8.90 -0.53
C ASP A 1047 -38.65 8.63 -1.20
N GLY A 1048 -38.69 8.56 -2.54
CA GLY A 1048 -39.91 8.38 -3.32
C GLY A 1048 -40.76 9.66 -3.50
N ARG A 1049 -40.27 10.81 -3.02
CA ARG A 1049 -41.03 12.07 -3.00
C ARG A 1049 -41.29 12.65 -4.39
N ILE A 1050 -40.37 12.48 -5.33
CA ILE A 1050 -40.48 13.07 -6.67
C ILE A 1050 -41.53 12.30 -7.46
N GLY A 1051 -41.51 10.97 -7.39
CA GLY A 1051 -42.50 10.13 -8.04
C GLY A 1051 -43.90 10.37 -7.48
N ALA A 1052 -43.99 10.51 -6.15
CA ALA A 1052 -45.23 10.87 -5.48
C ALA A 1052 -45.77 12.25 -5.93
N ILE A 1053 -44.94 13.29 -5.96
CA ILE A 1053 -45.35 14.63 -6.42
C ILE A 1053 -45.73 14.63 -7.90
N LYS A 1054 -44.92 14.00 -8.76
CA LYS A 1054 -45.16 13.92 -10.20
C LYS A 1054 -46.45 13.18 -10.53
N GLN A 1055 -46.71 12.05 -9.86
CA GLN A 1055 -47.97 11.30 -10.02
C GLN A 1055 -49.18 12.14 -9.57
N ALA A 1056 -49.10 12.78 -8.40
CA ALA A 1056 -50.18 13.65 -7.90
C ALA A 1056 -50.49 14.80 -8.87
N LEU A 1057 -49.46 15.44 -9.44
CA LEU A 1057 -49.64 16.47 -10.47
C LEU A 1057 -50.29 15.92 -11.76
N VAL A 1058 -49.96 14.68 -12.18
CA VAL A 1058 -50.59 14.04 -13.34
C VAL A 1058 -52.07 13.73 -13.05
N ASP A 1059 -52.39 13.14 -11.90
CA ASP A 1059 -53.75 12.73 -11.52
C ASP A 1059 -54.70 13.94 -11.41
N GLU A 1060 -54.19 15.08 -10.96
CA GLU A 1060 -54.92 16.35 -10.82
C GLU A 1060 -54.89 17.24 -12.09
N GLY A 1061 -54.33 16.74 -13.21
CA GLY A 1061 -54.33 17.46 -14.50
C GLY A 1061 -53.33 18.63 -14.61
N PHE A 1062 -52.30 18.66 -13.76
CA PHE A 1062 -51.20 19.62 -13.77
C PHE A 1062 -49.89 19.08 -14.36
N GLY A 1063 -49.79 17.79 -14.68
CA GLY A 1063 -48.53 17.13 -15.08
C GLY A 1063 -47.83 17.69 -16.33
N ASN A 1064 -48.56 18.42 -17.19
CA ASN A 1064 -48.05 19.15 -18.36
C ASN A 1064 -48.10 20.70 -18.20
N ARG A 1065 -48.41 21.19 -17.00
CA ARG A 1065 -48.58 22.62 -16.68
C ARG A 1065 -47.68 23.11 -15.53
N CYS A 1066 -47.25 22.19 -14.67
CA CYS A 1066 -46.32 22.45 -13.57
C CYS A 1066 -45.18 21.42 -13.63
N SER A 1067 -43.94 21.90 -13.75
CA SER A 1067 -42.74 21.07 -13.71
C SER A 1067 -42.28 20.80 -12.28
N VAL A 1068 -41.53 19.72 -12.08
CA VAL A 1068 -40.89 19.36 -10.81
C VAL A 1068 -39.39 19.59 -10.93
N MET A 1069 -38.86 20.54 -10.15
CA MET A 1069 -37.43 20.85 -10.07
C MET A 1069 -36.85 20.29 -8.77
N SER A 1070 -36.33 19.06 -8.82
CA SER A 1070 -35.81 18.44 -7.60
C SER A 1070 -34.52 19.13 -7.15
N TYR A 1071 -34.39 19.36 -5.85
CA TYR A 1071 -33.09 19.59 -5.21
C TYR A 1071 -32.33 18.26 -5.13
N SER A 1072 -31.84 17.81 -6.29
CA SER A 1072 -31.24 16.49 -6.52
C SER A 1072 -29.87 16.29 -5.87
N ALA A 1073 -29.19 17.37 -5.49
CA ALA A 1073 -28.00 17.30 -4.66
C ALA A 1073 -28.04 18.45 -3.64
N LYS A 1074 -28.12 18.11 -2.36
CA LYS A 1074 -28.21 19.05 -1.23
C LYS A 1074 -27.22 18.63 -0.16
N PHE A 1075 -25.97 19.08 -0.27
CA PHE A 1075 -24.93 18.63 0.66
C PHE A 1075 -25.01 19.33 2.01
N ALA A 1076 -24.56 18.65 3.07
CA ALA A 1076 -24.36 19.22 4.40
C ALA A 1076 -23.17 20.21 4.38
N SER A 1077 -23.45 21.47 4.04
CA SER A 1077 -22.44 22.51 3.86
C SER A 1077 -22.60 23.64 4.89
N ASN A 1078 -21.46 24.16 5.37
CA ASN A 1078 -21.42 25.37 6.19
C ASN A 1078 -21.88 26.62 5.44
N MET A 1079 -22.00 26.57 4.10
CA MET A 1079 -22.54 27.67 3.27
C MET A 1079 -24.05 27.94 3.51
N TYR A 1080 -24.76 27.13 4.30
CA TYR A 1080 -26.10 27.51 4.79
C TYR A 1080 -26.07 28.44 6.02
N GLY A 1081 -24.89 28.72 6.57
CA GLY A 1081 -24.71 29.82 7.52
C GLY A 1081 -25.16 31.15 6.89
N PRO A 1082 -25.77 32.07 7.66
CA PRO A 1082 -25.97 32.03 9.10
C PRO A 1082 -27.38 31.54 9.54
N PHE A 1083 -28.07 30.73 8.72
CA PHE A 1083 -29.48 30.37 8.99
C PHE A 1083 -29.74 28.96 9.53
N ARG A 1084 -28.81 28.00 9.40
CA ARG A 1084 -28.82 26.67 10.06
C ARG A 1084 -27.47 25.96 9.85
N THR A 1085 -27.13 25.02 10.72
CA THR A 1085 -26.22 23.91 10.42
C THR A 1085 -26.98 22.86 9.60
N GLY A 1086 -26.61 22.64 8.34
CA GLY A 1086 -27.33 21.71 7.45
C GLY A 1086 -26.96 20.24 7.68
N ASN A 1087 -27.96 19.36 7.63
CA ASN A 1087 -27.79 17.90 7.66
C ASN A 1087 -28.18 17.24 6.32
N CYS A 1088 -27.61 16.06 6.08
CA CYS A 1088 -27.97 15.02 5.09
C CYS A 1088 -27.41 15.10 3.64
N LEU A 1089 -26.50 14.15 3.35
CA LEU A 1089 -26.49 13.21 2.19
C LEU A 1089 -26.61 13.68 0.72
N GLY A 1090 -25.50 13.47 -0.02
CA GLY A 1090 -25.50 12.63 -1.24
C GLY A 1090 -25.96 13.23 -2.59
N LEU A 1091 -25.51 12.60 -3.68
CA LEU A 1091 -25.93 12.87 -5.06
C LEU A 1091 -27.12 11.95 -5.39
N VAL A 1092 -28.31 12.53 -5.59
CA VAL A 1092 -29.59 11.81 -5.70
C VAL A 1092 -30.17 11.89 -7.13
N GLY A 1093 -29.48 12.58 -8.04
CA GLY A 1093 -29.92 12.90 -9.41
C GLY A 1093 -30.54 11.74 -10.20
N LEU A 1094 -29.85 10.60 -10.35
CA LEU A 1094 -30.36 9.48 -11.15
C LEU A 1094 -31.67 8.89 -10.60
N ARG A 1095 -31.85 8.88 -9.27
CA ARG A 1095 -33.10 8.41 -8.65
C ARG A 1095 -34.23 9.40 -8.94
N ASP A 1096 -34.00 10.68 -8.71
CA ASP A 1096 -35.00 11.71 -8.93
C ASP A 1096 -35.38 11.84 -10.42
N VAL A 1097 -34.46 11.57 -11.35
CA VAL A 1097 -34.75 11.40 -12.80
C VAL A 1097 -35.68 10.21 -13.04
N ALA A 1098 -35.37 9.03 -12.47
CA ALA A 1098 -36.20 7.83 -12.62
C ALA A 1098 -37.60 8.00 -11.97
N GLU A 1099 -37.69 8.83 -10.93
CA GLU A 1099 -38.93 9.27 -10.29
C GLU A 1099 -39.69 10.37 -11.07
N GLY A 1100 -39.13 10.91 -12.15
CA GLY A 1100 -39.82 11.86 -13.04
C GLY A 1100 -39.61 13.35 -12.74
N ALA A 1101 -38.46 13.74 -12.18
CA ALA A 1101 -38.04 15.13 -12.11
C ALA A 1101 -37.85 15.74 -13.51
N ASP A 1102 -38.39 16.94 -13.75
CA ASP A 1102 -38.24 17.67 -15.01
C ASP A 1102 -36.96 18.52 -15.04
N PHE A 1103 -36.45 18.94 -13.87
CA PHE A 1103 -35.20 19.67 -13.69
C PHE A 1103 -34.43 19.08 -12.50
N LEU A 1104 -33.10 19.09 -12.58
CA LEU A 1104 -32.22 18.73 -11.47
C LEU A 1104 -31.52 19.99 -10.93
N MET A 1105 -31.48 20.18 -9.62
CA MET A 1105 -30.78 21.29 -8.98
C MET A 1105 -29.65 20.81 -8.06
N VAL A 1106 -28.48 21.42 -8.20
CA VAL A 1106 -27.34 21.27 -7.28
C VAL A 1106 -27.25 22.47 -6.33
N LYS A 1107 -27.11 22.19 -5.02
CA LYS A 1107 -27.00 23.20 -3.96
C LYS A 1107 -26.10 22.71 -2.79
N PRO A 1108 -25.20 23.54 -2.26
CA PRO A 1108 -24.74 24.82 -2.81
C PRO A 1108 -23.94 24.63 -4.11
N ALA A 1109 -23.60 25.71 -4.82
CA ALA A 1109 -23.09 25.61 -6.19
C ALA A 1109 -21.55 25.73 -6.28
N LEU A 1110 -20.94 26.68 -5.57
CA LEU A 1110 -19.51 27.03 -5.68
C LEU A 1110 -18.55 25.93 -5.20
N PRO A 1111 -18.78 25.22 -4.08
CA PRO A 1111 -17.90 24.12 -3.66
C PRO A 1111 -18.23 22.77 -4.32
N TYR A 1112 -19.22 22.70 -5.24
CA TYR A 1112 -19.71 21.45 -5.84
C TYR A 1112 -19.83 21.53 -7.38
N LEU A 1113 -18.89 22.22 -8.03
CA LEU A 1113 -18.81 22.32 -9.49
C LEU A 1113 -18.53 20.95 -10.16
N ASP A 1114 -17.80 20.08 -9.49
CA ASP A 1114 -17.59 18.68 -9.87
C ASP A 1114 -18.91 17.89 -9.91
N ILE A 1115 -19.76 18.05 -8.88
CA ILE A 1115 -21.11 17.45 -8.83
C ILE A 1115 -22.00 18.02 -9.94
N MET A 1116 -21.87 19.31 -10.28
CA MET A 1116 -22.59 19.90 -11.42
C MET A 1116 -22.16 19.27 -12.76
N SER A 1117 -20.86 19.02 -12.95
CA SER A 1117 -20.33 18.33 -14.13
C SER A 1117 -20.84 16.89 -14.20
N GLU A 1118 -20.77 16.14 -13.09
CA GLU A 1118 -21.27 14.75 -13.03
C GLU A 1118 -22.79 14.69 -13.27
N ALA A 1119 -23.57 15.58 -12.65
CA ALA A 1119 -25.02 15.66 -12.89
C ALA A 1119 -25.36 15.97 -14.36
N ARG A 1120 -24.50 16.73 -15.06
CA ARG A 1120 -24.65 17.00 -16.50
C ARG A 1120 -24.36 15.77 -17.35
N GLU A 1121 -23.33 15.00 -17.02
CA GLU A 1121 -22.97 13.74 -17.69
C GLU A 1121 -24.01 12.64 -17.48
N LEU A 1122 -24.53 12.52 -16.26
CA LEU A 1122 -25.53 11.51 -15.88
C LEU A 1122 -26.92 11.79 -16.44
N ALA A 1123 -27.29 13.07 -16.64
CA ALA A 1123 -28.60 13.48 -17.11
C ALA A 1123 -28.52 14.51 -18.26
N PRO A 1124 -27.90 14.16 -19.41
CA PRO A 1124 -27.59 15.13 -20.49
C PRO A 1124 -28.84 15.72 -21.15
N ASN A 1125 -29.98 15.05 -21.03
CA ASN A 1125 -31.27 15.48 -21.58
C ASN A 1125 -32.12 16.32 -20.61
N HIS A 1126 -31.71 16.44 -19.33
CA HIS A 1126 -32.44 17.24 -18.34
C HIS A 1126 -31.81 18.63 -18.18
N PRO A 1127 -32.61 19.70 -18.04
CA PRO A 1127 -32.12 21.00 -17.60
C PRO A 1127 -31.46 20.91 -16.21
N LEU A 1128 -30.22 21.40 -16.12
CA LEU A 1128 -29.47 21.47 -14.87
C LEU A 1128 -29.57 22.89 -14.30
N ALA A 1129 -30.10 23.01 -13.08
CA ALA A 1129 -30.10 24.23 -12.29
C ALA A 1129 -28.97 24.21 -11.25
N CYS A 1130 -28.42 25.37 -10.91
CA CYS A 1130 -27.53 25.55 -9.77
C CYS A 1130 -28.08 26.64 -8.85
N TYR A 1131 -27.82 26.54 -7.55
CA TYR A 1131 -28.26 27.53 -6.58
C TYR A 1131 -27.11 28.01 -5.71
N GLN A 1132 -26.68 29.24 -5.98
CA GLN A 1132 -25.79 30.02 -5.12
C GLN A 1132 -26.52 30.40 -3.82
N VAL A 1133 -26.10 29.80 -2.71
CA VAL A 1133 -26.79 29.88 -1.42
C VAL A 1133 -26.44 31.15 -0.65
N SER A 1134 -27.18 31.35 0.44
CA SER A 1134 -27.02 32.51 1.33
C SER A 1134 -25.57 32.74 1.75
N GLY A 1135 -24.86 31.72 2.23
CA GLY A 1135 -23.48 31.87 2.68
C GLY A 1135 -22.48 32.15 1.55
N GLU A 1136 -22.71 31.64 0.34
CA GLU A 1136 -21.85 31.94 -0.82
C GLU A 1136 -21.98 33.41 -1.24
N PHE A 1137 -23.21 33.91 -1.31
CA PHE A 1137 -23.48 35.32 -1.56
C PHE A 1137 -22.91 36.23 -0.45
N SER A 1138 -23.17 35.90 0.82
CA SER A 1138 -22.65 36.65 1.98
C SER A 1138 -21.11 36.64 2.02
N MET A 1139 -20.47 35.52 1.67
CA MET A 1139 -19.01 35.39 1.61
C MET A 1139 -18.40 36.31 0.55
N LEU A 1140 -18.99 36.37 -0.65
CA LEU A 1140 -18.53 37.27 -1.71
C LEU A 1140 -18.70 38.75 -1.33
N HIS A 1141 -19.83 39.11 -0.74
CA HIS A 1141 -20.01 40.46 -0.19
C HIS A 1141 -19.00 40.80 0.91
N ALA A 1142 -18.73 39.86 1.83
CA ALA A 1142 -17.79 40.08 2.93
C ALA A 1142 -16.34 40.22 2.43
N GLY A 1143 -15.91 39.41 1.47
CA GLY A 1143 -14.57 39.52 0.87
C GLY A 1143 -14.38 40.82 0.09
N ALA A 1144 -15.39 41.28 -0.65
CA ALA A 1144 -15.35 42.57 -1.32
C ALA A 1144 -15.35 43.75 -0.32
N GLN A 1145 -16.16 43.69 0.74
CA GLN A 1145 -16.16 44.71 1.81
C GLN A 1145 -14.83 44.76 2.59
N ALA A 1146 -14.13 43.62 2.71
CA ALA A 1146 -12.79 43.54 3.27
C ALA A 1146 -11.68 44.00 2.30
N GLY A 1147 -12.02 44.39 1.07
CA GLY A 1147 -11.07 44.86 0.05
C GLY A 1147 -10.22 43.77 -0.59
N VAL A 1148 -10.63 42.50 -0.50
CA VAL A 1148 -9.89 41.36 -1.07
C VAL A 1148 -9.99 41.34 -2.61
N TYR A 1149 -11.12 41.78 -3.15
CA TYR A 1149 -11.42 41.78 -4.58
C TYR A 1149 -12.59 42.72 -4.92
N ASP A 1150 -12.79 43.01 -6.21
CA ASP A 1150 -14.00 43.67 -6.69
C ASP A 1150 -15.22 42.72 -6.69
N LEU A 1151 -16.38 43.25 -6.32
CA LEU A 1151 -17.61 42.46 -6.20
C LEU A 1151 -18.20 42.07 -7.55
N LYS A 1152 -18.21 42.99 -8.54
CA LYS A 1152 -18.75 42.71 -9.88
C LYS A 1152 -17.92 41.61 -10.52
N ALA A 1153 -16.60 41.75 -10.55
CA ALA A 1153 -15.67 40.77 -11.11
C ALA A 1153 -15.85 39.37 -10.49
N MET A 1154 -15.86 39.26 -9.15
CA MET A 1154 -16.02 37.95 -8.50
C MET A 1154 -17.41 37.33 -8.64
N ALA A 1155 -18.46 38.14 -8.74
CA ALA A 1155 -19.81 37.64 -9.03
C ALA A 1155 -19.86 37.01 -10.43
N PHE A 1156 -19.32 37.70 -11.45
CA PHE A 1156 -19.17 37.14 -12.80
C PHE A 1156 -18.34 35.87 -12.81
N GLU A 1157 -17.13 35.87 -12.24
CA GLU A 1157 -16.26 34.69 -12.23
C GLU A 1157 -16.92 33.47 -11.56
N THR A 1158 -17.69 33.71 -10.49
CA THR A 1158 -18.47 32.68 -9.79
C THR A 1158 -19.55 32.09 -10.69
N VAL A 1159 -20.37 32.93 -11.34
CA VAL A 1159 -21.46 32.46 -12.20
C VAL A 1159 -20.95 31.85 -13.51
N GLU A 1160 -19.88 32.37 -14.08
CA GLU A 1160 -19.18 31.72 -15.18
C GLU A 1160 -18.60 30.37 -14.77
N GLY A 1161 -18.11 30.23 -13.53
CA GLY A 1161 -17.74 28.94 -12.95
C GLY A 1161 -18.88 27.92 -13.00
N PHE A 1162 -20.11 28.33 -12.66
CA PHE A 1162 -21.32 27.48 -12.78
C PHE A 1162 -21.64 27.09 -14.23
N LEU A 1163 -21.39 27.99 -15.20
CA LEU A 1163 -21.58 27.70 -16.62
C LEU A 1163 -20.52 26.75 -17.18
N ARG A 1164 -19.23 26.99 -16.85
CA ARG A 1164 -18.07 26.14 -17.25
C ARG A 1164 -18.20 24.72 -16.73
N ALA A 1165 -18.67 24.56 -15.49
CA ALA A 1165 -18.96 23.25 -14.88
C ALA A 1165 -20.06 22.45 -15.61
N GLY A 1166 -20.67 22.99 -16.68
CA GLY A 1166 -21.65 22.32 -17.52
C GLY A 1166 -21.21 22.10 -18.98
N ALA A 1167 -19.93 22.24 -19.33
CA ALA A 1167 -19.41 21.92 -20.68
C ALA A 1167 -18.79 20.51 -20.72
N SER A 1168 -19.19 19.65 -21.66
CA SER A 1168 -18.42 19.56 -22.90
C SER A 1168 -19.18 19.08 -24.14
N PHE A 1169 -18.56 19.39 -25.28
CA PHE A 1169 -18.97 19.12 -26.65
C PHE A 1169 -19.05 17.61 -26.95
N SER A 1170 -20.21 17.11 -27.40
CA SER A 1170 -20.30 15.79 -28.04
C SER A 1170 -20.42 15.97 -29.55
N ALA A 1171 -19.40 15.50 -30.28
CA ALA A 1171 -19.47 15.42 -31.73
C ALA A 1171 -20.24 14.14 -32.13
N SER A 1172 -21.40 14.31 -32.74
CA SER A 1172 -22.13 13.20 -33.36
C SER A 1172 -21.43 12.77 -34.66
N GLU A 1173 -20.87 11.56 -34.70
CA GLU A 1173 -20.50 10.92 -35.96
C GLU A 1173 -21.75 10.63 -36.79
N GLY A 1174 -21.81 11.13 -38.03
CA GLY A 1174 -22.98 10.90 -38.89
C GLY A 1174 -23.09 11.78 -40.13
N GLY A 1175 -22.20 11.59 -41.09
CA GLY A 1175 -22.44 11.76 -42.54
C GLY A 1175 -23.08 13.06 -43.10
N VAL A 1176 -22.37 13.64 -44.07
CA VAL A 1176 -22.83 14.67 -45.05
C VAL A 1176 -22.77 16.13 -44.59
N LEU A 1177 -22.00 16.88 -45.38
CA LEU A 1177 -21.82 18.32 -45.33
C LEU A 1177 -23.13 19.06 -45.66
N VAL A 1178 -23.83 19.61 -44.65
CA VAL A 1178 -24.86 20.63 -44.85
C VAL A 1178 -24.65 21.79 -43.87
N LEU A 1179 -24.30 22.96 -44.41
CA LEU A 1179 -24.33 24.23 -43.70
C LEU A 1179 -25.77 24.55 -43.26
N THR A 1180 -26.09 24.29 -41.99
CA THR A 1180 -27.34 24.76 -41.38
C THR A 1180 -27.09 25.32 -39.99
N LEU A 1181 -27.37 26.60 -39.82
CA LEU A 1181 -27.33 27.31 -38.53
C LEU A 1181 -28.53 26.88 -37.67
N THR A 1182 -28.34 25.97 -36.73
CA THR A 1182 -29.29 25.74 -35.63
C THR A 1182 -28.57 25.52 -34.31
N HIS A 1183 -28.73 26.47 -33.38
CA HIS A 1183 -28.36 26.30 -31.98
C HIS A 1183 -29.09 25.09 -31.37
N THR A 1184 -28.38 24.25 -30.61
CA THR A 1184 -28.62 24.02 -29.16
C THR A 1184 -27.73 22.88 -28.64
N SER A 1185 -26.79 23.20 -27.75
CA SER A 1185 -26.16 22.25 -26.82
C SER A 1185 -26.25 22.88 -25.42
N ALA A 1186 -26.84 22.16 -24.47
CA ALA A 1186 -27.08 22.71 -23.14
C ALA A 1186 -25.87 22.48 -22.21
N GLY A 1187 -25.40 23.55 -21.57
CA GLY A 1187 -24.74 23.49 -20.26
C GLY A 1187 -25.75 23.82 -19.16
N CYS A 1188 -25.32 24.28 -17.98
CA CYS A 1188 -26.24 24.68 -16.89
C CYS A 1188 -27.32 25.65 -17.41
N THR A 1189 -28.59 25.28 -17.28
CA THR A 1189 -29.72 25.96 -17.94
C THR A 1189 -30.24 27.14 -17.10
N LEU A 1190 -30.06 27.08 -15.78
CA LEU A 1190 -30.68 28.01 -14.84
C LEU A 1190 -29.77 28.26 -13.62
N VAL A 1191 -29.53 29.53 -13.29
CA VAL A 1191 -28.72 29.98 -12.17
C VAL A 1191 -29.62 30.71 -11.16
N LEU A 1192 -29.78 30.13 -9.97
CA LEU A 1192 -30.41 30.79 -8.85
C LEU A 1192 -29.35 31.58 -8.07
N THR A 1193 -29.45 32.92 -8.12
CA THR A 1193 -28.50 33.81 -7.43
C THR A 1193 -29.17 35.06 -6.87
N TYR A 1194 -28.72 35.49 -5.69
CA TYR A 1194 -29.11 36.74 -5.06
C TYR A 1194 -28.54 37.99 -5.78
N PHE A 1195 -27.49 37.84 -6.59
CA PHE A 1195 -26.96 38.89 -7.49
C PHE A 1195 -27.84 39.13 -8.72
N THR A 1196 -29.00 38.47 -8.85
CA THR A 1196 -29.86 38.66 -10.04
C THR A 1196 -30.21 40.14 -10.31
N PRO A 1197 -30.57 40.98 -9.31
CA PRO A 1197 -30.80 42.41 -9.55
C PRO A 1197 -29.58 43.13 -10.13
N ASP A 1198 -28.38 42.83 -9.65
CA ASP A 1198 -27.12 43.43 -10.11
C ASP A 1198 -26.76 42.96 -11.52
N PHE A 1199 -26.86 41.66 -11.81
CA PHE A 1199 -26.65 41.11 -13.16
C PHE A 1199 -27.64 41.64 -14.19
N LEU A 1200 -28.86 42.02 -13.79
CA LEU A 1200 -29.82 42.66 -14.68
C LEU A 1200 -29.36 44.05 -15.13
N ASP A 1201 -28.52 44.74 -14.37
CA ASP A 1201 -27.88 45.99 -14.79
C ASP A 1201 -26.55 45.70 -15.50
N TRP A 1202 -25.66 44.92 -14.88
CA TRP A 1202 -24.31 44.64 -15.39
C TRP A 1202 -24.30 44.00 -16.79
N LEU A 1203 -25.24 43.10 -17.10
CA LEU A 1203 -25.32 42.46 -18.42
C LEU A 1203 -25.82 43.40 -19.55
N ASP A 1204 -26.29 44.61 -19.21
CA ASP A 1204 -26.55 45.68 -20.18
C ASP A 1204 -25.37 46.68 -20.25
N GLU A 1205 -24.45 46.71 -19.28
CA GLU A 1205 -23.23 47.53 -19.31
C GLU A 1205 -22.12 46.91 -20.17
N ASP A 1206 -22.03 45.57 -20.17
CA ASP A 1206 -21.00 44.81 -20.88
C ASP A 1206 -21.42 44.44 -22.34
N ARG A 1207 -22.41 45.15 -22.91
CA ARG A 1207 -22.97 45.00 -24.26
C ARG A 1207 -22.85 46.26 -25.11
#